data_AF-A0A952C3G6-F1
#
_entry.id   AF-A0A952C3G6-F1
#
_cell.length_a   1.000
_cell.length_b   1.000
_cell.length_c   1.000
_cell.angle_alpha   90.00
_cell.angle_beta   90.00
_cell.angle_gamma   90.00
#
_symmetry.space_group_name_H-M   'P 1'
#
loop_
_entity.id
_entity.type
_entity.pdbx_description
1 polymer ?
#
loop_
_entity_poly.entity_id
_entity_poly.type
_entity_poly.pdbx_seq_one_letter_code
_entity_poly.pdbx_strand_id
1 'polypeptide(L)'
;MTNKTASIQLVGWLILAAVVGLVLVMSAPAHTVAQGVPPFTGIYKSWMLASDSPGIDGTLYLNRDGSAFLSDDPLNGQAPTVRSGTWVPVEAGVSITFTNDATGVLPQPILVRLDALDGALATAPGDLTFGERGRTFYSFAALAGATAAVPYNVDAATAAYGATGLGGVYKAMLPAAAGGPRDITLQLLPDFRVVLESDYLNGSAPVVEYGAWQDVSRQVLMTLTEANGKPYTTPVMITLAPDGAVLVALASEGGNAALVGERFYRMEGLVNALPPVIGPVTTEVPVITPEVTPEAAGAPPSAVVAAPVTGPAIYDPIYRPAVCPEEITALVSTDGVECGYLTVPENRRRAGGPEVQIFTVSVQSTAALTAPEETTAPATDEAATAVTDTVTIPPIVAVAGAPGESGRGWLAWYAASSLRETHSVIVIDPRGSGLSLPSLDCPELAAVRATGEADVQALVNCYNRLVQEGRDLAGYRTAEQAADIIDLARALDLAQIDLYGGEYGAAVARQVAERAPGLVRTLVLDRPWPLAGVTPLEQAMAPYSALRKIFRDCAADKACGAAYPDLEEQFLAVIDFYNATPAPANIGYGTGSAIAEFIFDLLARDGGEAVPALVSALAGSDYGTACRLASPPGGCRLPAASAAAPVTTTAAITETGATPAVSTWRTFFSDLNNPTPDEAALLDQLQGELGLATREDLFAYLDTLAPAQFMPLVAAPGATVTTVNLSEGVYFSLLCAEAAPLYTAEDVQRVAERLPAQVASSLTAAAAELGVVCEVWQVPRAAISNRIVQLGFMPAMAVVGTHDPLTPVFWARRAAADLDGAYLRPLAGAGHTLTDPYAACVEELLAAFLSHPERAPNPACYRRLRPTFVTPE
;
A
#
# COMPACT_ATOMS: atom_id res chain seq x y z
N MET A 1 -70.67 46.14 12.18
CA MET A 1 -70.19 46.12 10.78
C MET A 1 -68.67 46.08 10.84
N THR A 2 -68.10 44.87 10.80
CA THR A 2 -67.31 44.34 9.65
C THR A 2 -65.85 44.81 9.64
N ASN A 3 -64.99 44.08 10.36
CA ASN A 3 -63.86 43.32 9.80
C ASN A 3 -62.98 42.78 10.94
N LYS A 4 -63.42 41.66 11.52
CA LYS A 4 -62.67 40.78 12.42
C LYS A 4 -62.45 39.45 11.69
N THR A 5 -61.65 39.46 10.64
CA THR A 5 -61.38 38.27 9.79
C THR A 5 -60.03 38.47 9.09
N ALA A 6 -58.93 38.30 9.82
CA ALA A 6 -57.59 38.07 9.26
C ALA A 6 -56.53 37.61 10.29
N SER A 7 -56.81 37.68 11.61
CA SER A 7 -55.85 37.27 12.66
C SER A 7 -56.22 35.95 13.37
N ILE A 8 -57.21 35.20 12.86
CA ILE A 8 -57.71 33.95 13.47
C ILE A 8 -57.36 32.69 12.65
N GLN A 9 -56.81 32.81 11.44
CA GLN A 9 -56.39 31.64 10.65
C GLN A 9 -54.96 31.15 10.92
N LEU A 10 -54.12 31.89 11.66
CA LEU A 10 -52.76 31.45 12.02
C LEU A 10 -52.69 30.61 13.31
N VAL A 11 -53.76 30.55 14.12
CA VAL A 11 -53.81 29.71 15.34
C VAL A 11 -54.50 28.36 15.08
N GLY A 12 -55.28 28.24 13.99
CA GLY A 12 -55.99 27.00 13.63
C GLY A 12 -55.13 25.90 12.99
N TRP A 13 -54.04 26.25 12.30
CA TRP A 13 -53.13 25.25 11.69
C TRP A 13 -52.06 24.70 12.63
N LEU A 14 -51.78 25.41 13.74
CA LEU A 14 -50.84 24.94 14.77
C LEU A 14 -51.47 23.93 15.75
N ILE A 15 -52.81 23.84 15.81
CA ILE A 15 -53.51 22.91 16.73
C ILE A 15 -53.86 21.57 16.04
N LEU A 16 -53.98 21.51 14.71
CA LEU A 16 -54.26 20.25 14.00
C LEU A 16 -53.01 19.40 13.72
N ALA A 17 -51.82 20.01 13.60
CA ALA A 17 -50.55 19.28 13.48
C ALA A 17 -50.10 18.63 14.80
N ALA A 18 -50.58 19.12 15.95
CA ALA A 18 -50.30 18.53 17.26
C ALA A 18 -51.21 17.34 17.62
N VAL A 19 -52.32 17.11 16.90
CA VAL A 19 -53.31 16.07 17.23
C VAL A 19 -53.21 14.83 16.33
N VAL A 20 -52.61 14.91 15.13
CA VAL A 20 -52.39 13.72 14.27
C VAL A 20 -51.07 13.00 14.56
N GLY A 21 -50.11 13.66 15.22
CA GLY A 21 -48.86 13.01 15.67
C GLY A 21 -49.01 12.10 16.90
N LEU A 22 -50.22 11.99 17.48
CA LEU A 22 -50.46 11.33 18.77
C LEU A 22 -51.48 10.17 18.70
N VAL A 23 -51.50 9.36 17.63
CA VAL A 23 -52.34 8.12 17.58
C VAL A 23 -51.65 6.89 16.95
N LEU A 24 -50.44 6.98 16.40
CA LEU A 24 -49.71 5.79 15.91
C LEU A 24 -48.33 5.70 16.56
N VAL A 25 -48.27 5.11 17.76
CA VAL A 25 -47.33 4.04 18.19
C VAL A 25 -47.77 3.61 19.60
N MET A 26 -48.72 2.67 19.69
CA MET A 26 -48.90 1.83 20.87
C MET A 26 -48.30 0.47 20.58
N SER A 27 -47.06 0.23 21.03
CA SER A 27 -46.59 -1.05 21.59
C SER A 27 -45.11 -0.94 22.01
N ALA A 28 -44.85 -0.42 23.21
CA ALA A 28 -43.68 -0.77 24.02
C ALA A 28 -43.96 -0.45 25.50
N PRO A 29 -43.54 -1.30 26.45
CA PRO A 29 -44.02 -1.26 27.83
C PRO A 29 -43.23 -0.29 28.74
N ALA A 30 -43.96 0.19 29.75
CA ALA A 30 -43.56 0.56 31.12
C ALA A 30 -42.38 1.53 31.35
N HIS A 31 -42.73 2.66 31.97
CA HIS A 31 -41.87 3.54 32.75
C HIS A 31 -40.81 2.80 33.59
N THR A 32 -39.56 3.25 33.52
CA THR A 32 -38.58 3.07 34.60
C THR A 32 -38.08 4.41 35.11
N VAL A 33 -38.24 4.53 36.43
CA VAL A 33 -37.74 5.49 37.41
C VAL A 33 -36.33 6.00 37.10
N ALA A 34 -36.06 7.27 37.45
CA ALA A 34 -34.71 7.82 37.53
C ALA A 34 -33.81 6.96 38.43
N GLN A 35 -33.02 6.08 37.82
CA GLN A 35 -31.98 5.30 38.47
C GLN A 35 -30.72 6.19 38.58
N GLY A 36 -30.15 6.27 39.79
CA GLY A 36 -28.83 6.85 40.00
C GLY A 36 -27.79 6.22 39.08
N VAL A 37 -26.67 6.90 38.84
CA VAL A 37 -25.56 6.33 38.05
C VAL A 37 -25.16 4.99 38.70
N PRO A 38 -25.20 3.87 37.95
CA PRO A 38 -24.74 2.59 38.48
C PRO A 38 -23.32 2.72 39.05
N PRO A 39 -23.01 2.13 40.23
CA PRO A 39 -21.77 2.40 40.96
C PRO A 39 -20.49 1.98 40.23
N PHE A 40 -20.61 1.20 39.15
CA PHE A 40 -19.49 0.66 38.37
C PHE A 40 -19.33 1.30 36.98
N THR A 41 -20.18 2.27 36.61
CA THR A 41 -20.05 2.99 35.34
C THR A 41 -18.73 3.77 35.31
N GLY A 42 -17.93 3.57 34.27
CA GLY A 42 -16.64 4.24 34.14
C GLY A 42 -15.68 3.54 33.19
N ILE A 43 -14.45 4.07 33.14
CA ILE A 43 -13.35 3.56 32.34
C ILE A 43 -12.31 2.94 33.26
N TYR A 44 -11.84 1.74 32.93
CA TYR A 44 -10.90 0.98 33.73
C TYR A 44 -9.71 0.55 32.89
N LYS A 45 -8.50 0.61 33.48
CA LYS A 45 -7.24 0.20 32.87
C LYS A 45 -6.73 -1.10 33.46
N SER A 46 -6.06 -1.92 32.65
CA SER A 46 -5.44 -3.17 33.10
C SER A 46 -4.19 -3.45 32.29
N TRP A 47 -3.22 -4.11 32.92
CA TRP A 47 -1.95 -4.46 32.29
C TRP A 47 -1.66 -5.94 32.50
N MET A 48 -1.27 -6.64 31.44
CA MET A 48 -1.04 -8.09 31.49
C MET A 48 0.26 -8.49 30.78
N LEU A 49 0.75 -9.68 31.15
CA LEU A 49 1.88 -10.32 30.48
C LEU A 49 1.47 -10.75 29.07
N ALA A 50 2.40 -10.59 28.14
CA ALA A 50 2.34 -11.15 26.79
C ALA A 50 3.71 -11.74 26.46
N SER A 51 3.71 -12.89 25.76
CA SER A 51 4.94 -13.58 25.38
C SER A 51 5.67 -12.92 24.20
N ASP A 52 4.94 -12.17 23.37
CA ASP A 52 5.34 -11.61 22.09
C ASP A 52 5.13 -10.09 22.02
N SER A 53 5.03 -9.45 23.19
CA SER A 53 4.74 -8.02 23.31
C SER A 53 5.35 -7.45 24.60
N PRO A 54 5.58 -6.13 24.69
CA PRO A 54 6.01 -5.48 25.94
C PRO A 54 5.00 -5.64 27.10
N GLY A 55 3.78 -6.05 26.77
CA GLY A 55 2.64 -6.29 27.63
C GLY A 55 1.35 -5.83 26.95
N ILE A 56 0.20 -6.23 27.50
CA ILE A 56 -1.11 -5.80 26.99
C ILE A 56 -1.58 -4.60 27.81
N ASP A 57 -1.95 -3.51 27.13
CA ASP A 57 -2.66 -2.37 27.71
C ASP A 57 -4.15 -2.47 27.40
N GLY A 58 -4.93 -2.78 28.42
CA GLY A 58 -6.36 -2.99 28.30
C GLY A 58 -7.19 -1.83 28.83
N THR A 59 -8.20 -1.44 28.06
CA THR A 59 -9.19 -0.43 28.41
C THR A 59 -10.60 -1.02 28.41
N LEU A 60 -11.24 -1.06 29.57
CA LEU A 60 -12.62 -1.51 29.75
C LEU A 60 -13.55 -0.32 30.00
N TYR A 61 -14.59 -0.19 29.18
CA TYR A 61 -15.66 0.77 29.32
C TYR A 61 -16.91 0.07 29.84
N LEU A 62 -17.45 0.55 30.95
CA LEU A 62 -18.75 0.15 31.49
C LEU A 62 -19.69 1.35 31.38
N ASN A 63 -20.54 1.36 30.36
CA ASN A 63 -21.38 2.50 30.04
C ASN A 63 -22.68 2.50 30.84
N ARG A 64 -23.27 3.69 31.00
CA ARG A 64 -24.52 3.86 31.79
C ARG A 64 -25.72 3.15 31.19
N ASP A 65 -25.74 2.95 29.88
CA ASP A 65 -26.79 2.24 29.15
C ASP A 65 -26.70 0.71 29.29
N GLY A 66 -25.71 0.20 30.04
CA GLY A 66 -25.47 -1.23 30.21
C GLY A 66 -24.62 -1.84 29.10
N SER A 67 -24.07 -1.07 28.16
CA SER A 67 -23.10 -1.57 27.19
C SER A 67 -21.69 -1.65 27.79
N ALA A 68 -20.93 -2.67 27.36
CA ALA A 68 -19.55 -2.88 27.75
C ALA A 68 -18.66 -3.00 26.52
N PHE A 69 -17.47 -2.39 26.58
CA PHE A 69 -16.46 -2.46 25.52
C PHE A 69 -15.09 -2.69 26.14
N LEU A 70 -14.35 -3.68 25.64
CA LEU A 70 -12.99 -3.97 26.05
C LEU A 70 -12.08 -3.85 24.82
N SER A 71 -11.00 -3.09 24.97
CA SER A 71 -9.93 -2.98 23.98
C SER A 71 -8.62 -3.39 24.62
N ASP A 72 -7.93 -4.35 24.03
CA ASP A 72 -6.64 -4.89 24.50
C ASP A 72 -5.57 -4.63 23.44
N ASP A 73 -4.71 -3.64 23.70
CA ASP A 73 -3.60 -3.27 22.83
C ASP A 73 -2.33 -4.04 23.24
N PRO A 74 -1.74 -4.87 22.35
CA PRO A 74 -0.51 -5.59 22.64
C PRO A 74 0.75 -4.70 22.66
N LEU A 75 0.68 -3.40 22.39
CA LEU A 75 1.81 -2.46 22.45
C LEU A 75 3.03 -2.87 21.60
N ASN A 76 2.81 -3.69 20.57
CA ASN A 76 3.83 -4.17 19.64
C ASN A 76 3.55 -3.71 18.19
N GLY A 77 2.59 -2.79 18.01
CA GLY A 77 2.15 -2.26 16.72
C GLY A 77 1.09 -3.10 16.00
N GLN A 78 0.63 -4.21 16.58
CA GLN A 78 -0.58 -4.89 16.12
C GLN A 78 -1.84 -4.12 16.52
N ALA A 79 -2.94 -4.34 15.79
CA ALA A 79 -4.22 -3.71 16.13
C ALA A 79 -4.73 -4.22 17.49
N PRO A 80 -5.35 -3.36 18.32
CA PRO A 80 -5.97 -3.81 19.55
C PRO A 80 -7.07 -4.83 19.29
N THR A 81 -7.13 -5.87 20.10
CA THR A 81 -8.29 -6.77 20.08
C THR A 81 -9.46 -6.07 20.78
N VAL A 82 -10.63 -6.07 20.15
CA VAL A 82 -11.82 -5.40 20.69
C VAL A 82 -12.95 -6.38 20.90
N ARG A 83 -13.66 -6.23 22.02
CA ARG A 83 -14.86 -7.00 22.36
C ARG A 83 -15.95 -6.06 22.84
N SER A 84 -17.18 -6.31 22.42
CA SER A 84 -18.34 -5.54 22.86
C SER A 84 -19.48 -6.44 23.34
N GLY A 85 -20.32 -5.89 24.21
CA GLY A 85 -21.41 -6.63 24.81
C GLY A 85 -22.18 -5.79 25.83
N THR A 86 -22.75 -6.46 26.83
CA THR A 86 -23.53 -5.83 27.89
C THR A 86 -22.99 -6.16 29.27
N TRP A 87 -23.32 -5.34 30.26
CA TRP A 87 -22.98 -5.59 31.65
C TRP A 87 -24.14 -5.27 32.59
N VAL A 88 -24.15 -5.94 33.74
CA VAL A 88 -25.10 -5.72 34.82
C VAL A 88 -24.38 -5.75 36.18
N PRO A 89 -24.81 -4.95 37.16
CA PRO A 89 -24.32 -5.07 38.53
C PRO A 89 -24.81 -6.39 39.14
N VAL A 90 -23.93 -7.03 39.93
CA VAL A 90 -24.23 -8.22 40.74
C VAL A 90 -23.82 -7.96 42.20
N GLU A 91 -24.24 -8.83 43.13
CA GLU A 91 -24.10 -8.63 44.58
C GLU A 91 -22.67 -8.27 45.04
N ALA A 92 -21.63 -8.77 44.34
CA ALA A 92 -20.23 -8.54 44.68
C ALA A 92 -19.42 -7.83 43.56
N GLY A 93 -20.06 -7.24 42.54
CA GLY A 93 -19.34 -6.59 41.44
C GLY A 93 -20.16 -6.45 40.16
N VAL A 94 -19.59 -6.82 39.01
CA VAL A 94 -20.25 -6.78 37.71
C VAL A 94 -20.18 -8.12 36.97
N SER A 95 -21.22 -8.40 36.20
CA SER A 95 -21.22 -9.47 35.20
C SER A 95 -21.23 -8.83 33.81
N ILE A 96 -20.31 -9.24 32.95
CA ILE A 96 -20.16 -8.75 31.58
C ILE A 96 -20.38 -9.92 30.62
N THR A 97 -21.17 -9.72 29.59
CA THR A 97 -21.42 -10.69 28.52
C THR A 97 -20.95 -10.08 27.21
N PHE A 98 -19.78 -10.48 26.72
CA PHE A 98 -19.31 -10.08 25.39
C PHE A 98 -20.00 -10.95 24.34
N THR A 99 -20.59 -10.31 23.34
CA THR A 99 -21.32 -10.98 22.26
C THR A 99 -20.70 -10.73 20.89
N ASN A 100 -19.83 -9.72 20.76
CA ASN A 100 -19.18 -9.38 19.50
C ASN A 100 -17.68 -9.12 19.71
N ASP A 101 -16.91 -9.27 18.64
CA ASP A 101 -15.53 -8.79 18.50
C ASP A 101 -15.33 -7.99 17.19
N ALA A 102 -14.08 -7.71 16.83
CA ALA A 102 -13.73 -6.98 15.60
C ALA A 102 -14.23 -7.64 14.31
N THR A 103 -14.52 -8.95 14.34
CA THR A 103 -14.93 -9.76 13.18
C THR A 103 -16.44 -9.98 13.10
N GLY A 104 -17.19 -9.54 14.12
CA GLY A 104 -18.65 -9.64 14.17
C GLY A 104 -19.15 -10.35 15.43
N VAL A 105 -20.27 -11.09 15.30
CA VAL A 105 -20.90 -11.78 16.43
C VAL A 105 -20.05 -13.00 16.84
N LEU A 106 -19.74 -13.10 18.13
CA LEU A 106 -19.01 -14.22 18.69
C LEU A 106 -19.83 -15.52 18.57
N PRO A 107 -19.22 -16.65 18.18
CA PRO A 107 -19.91 -17.93 18.08
C PRO A 107 -20.58 -18.39 19.39
N GLN A 108 -20.01 -17.98 20.53
CA GLN A 108 -20.58 -18.16 21.87
C GLN A 108 -20.33 -16.88 22.68
N PRO A 109 -21.33 -16.38 23.44
CA PRO A 109 -21.12 -15.26 24.35
C PRO A 109 -20.06 -15.59 25.41
N ILE A 110 -19.14 -14.66 25.64
CA ILE A 110 -18.13 -14.78 26.68
C ILE A 110 -18.68 -14.08 27.93
N LEU A 111 -18.93 -14.85 28.98
CA LEU A 111 -19.39 -14.34 30.27
C LEU A 111 -18.19 -14.14 31.20
N VAL A 112 -18.05 -12.95 31.76
CA VAL A 112 -17.00 -12.58 32.71
C VAL A 112 -17.66 -12.05 33.98
N ARG A 113 -17.20 -12.54 35.14
CA ARG A 113 -17.59 -11.98 36.43
C ARG A 113 -16.40 -11.26 37.06
N LEU A 114 -16.57 -9.98 37.36
CA LEU A 114 -15.57 -9.18 38.05
C LEU A 114 -16.10 -8.80 39.43
N ASP A 115 -15.39 -9.19 40.47
CA ASP A 115 -15.67 -8.79 41.85
C ASP A 115 -15.10 -7.38 42.11
N ALA A 116 -15.84 -6.58 42.86
CA ALA A 116 -15.44 -5.23 43.23
C ALA A 116 -14.39 -5.25 44.34
N LEU A 117 -13.34 -4.47 44.13
CA LEU A 117 -12.29 -4.14 45.09
C LEU A 117 -12.25 -2.62 45.27
N ASP A 118 -11.55 -2.12 46.29
CA ASP A 118 -11.38 -0.68 46.51
C ASP A 118 -10.72 -0.01 45.29
N GLY A 119 -11.53 0.65 44.45
CA GLY A 119 -11.09 1.34 43.25
C GLY A 119 -10.76 0.45 42.04
N ALA A 120 -11.10 -0.85 42.08
CA ALA A 120 -10.81 -1.80 40.99
C ALA A 120 -11.90 -2.89 40.85
N LEU A 121 -11.86 -3.59 39.72
CA LEU A 121 -12.69 -4.76 39.41
C LEU A 121 -11.76 -5.92 39.05
N ALA A 122 -11.87 -7.07 39.70
CA ALA A 122 -10.98 -8.21 39.45
C ALA A 122 -11.77 -9.47 39.13
N THR A 123 -11.28 -10.28 38.21
CA THR A 123 -11.84 -11.62 37.97
C THR A 123 -11.77 -12.45 39.26
N ALA A 124 -12.81 -13.24 39.54
CA ALA A 124 -12.82 -14.14 40.68
C ALA A 124 -11.63 -15.13 40.62
N PRO A 125 -11.06 -15.58 41.75
CA PRO A 125 -9.99 -16.57 41.76
C PRO A 125 -10.38 -17.84 40.98
N GLY A 126 -9.60 -18.19 39.96
CA GLY A 126 -9.84 -19.37 39.09
C GLY A 126 -10.71 -19.10 37.86
N ASP A 127 -11.21 -17.88 37.66
CA ASP A 127 -11.81 -17.46 36.38
C ASP A 127 -10.68 -17.23 35.36
N LEU A 128 -10.66 -18.06 34.31
CA LEU A 128 -9.61 -18.09 33.29
C LEU A 128 -10.03 -17.39 31.99
N THR A 129 -11.12 -16.62 32.01
CA THR A 129 -11.71 -16.04 30.79
C THR A 129 -10.75 -15.08 30.06
N PHE A 130 -9.76 -14.53 30.75
CA PHE A 130 -8.69 -13.71 30.18
C PHE A 130 -7.30 -14.37 30.22
N GLY A 131 -7.24 -15.71 30.35
CA GLY A 131 -6.00 -16.48 30.39
C GLY A 131 -5.77 -17.20 31.72
N GLU A 132 -4.61 -17.85 31.89
CA GLU A 132 -4.27 -18.65 33.08
C GLU A 132 -4.15 -17.85 34.39
N ARG A 133 -4.18 -16.52 34.31
CA ARG A 133 -4.09 -15.61 35.46
C ARG A 133 -5.31 -14.70 35.46
N GLY A 134 -5.89 -14.51 36.64
CA GLY A 134 -6.95 -13.52 36.82
C GLY A 134 -6.50 -12.11 36.41
N ARG A 135 -7.46 -11.28 36.02
CA ARG A 135 -7.24 -9.91 35.52
C ARG A 135 -7.85 -8.89 36.45
N THR A 136 -7.12 -7.82 36.72
CA THR A 136 -7.59 -6.67 37.52
C THR A 136 -7.67 -5.42 36.67
N PHE A 137 -8.80 -4.73 36.75
CA PHE A 137 -9.15 -3.50 36.07
C PHE A 137 -9.25 -2.36 37.08
N TYR A 138 -8.33 -1.41 37.03
CA TYR A 138 -8.23 -0.29 37.95
C TYR A 138 -9.01 0.91 37.40
N SER A 139 -9.77 1.59 38.25
CA SER A 139 -10.53 2.79 37.83
C SER A 139 -9.58 3.86 37.30
N PHE A 140 -9.73 4.24 36.03
CA PHE A 140 -8.88 5.24 35.41
C PHE A 140 -9.02 6.60 36.09
N ALA A 141 -10.23 6.97 36.49
CA ALA A 141 -10.49 8.20 37.23
C ALA A 141 -9.76 8.23 38.59
N ALA A 142 -9.67 7.08 39.28
CA ALA A 142 -8.96 6.99 40.55
C ALA A 142 -7.44 7.06 40.39
N LEU A 143 -6.91 6.43 39.34
CA LEU A 143 -5.49 6.50 38.98
C LEU A 143 -5.09 7.92 38.56
N ALA A 144 -5.79 8.50 37.58
CA ALA A 144 -5.52 9.84 37.07
C ALA A 144 -5.74 10.94 38.14
N GLY A 145 -6.69 10.74 39.06
CA GLY A 145 -6.93 11.64 40.18
C GLY A 145 -5.98 11.45 41.38
N ALA A 146 -5.05 10.49 41.29
CA ALA A 146 -4.16 10.08 42.39
C ALA A 146 -4.91 9.72 43.70
N THR A 147 -6.17 9.29 43.59
CA THR A 147 -6.95 8.78 44.73
C THR A 147 -6.75 7.28 44.94
N ALA A 148 -6.19 6.60 43.94
CA ALA A 148 -5.63 5.26 44.04
C ALA A 148 -4.15 5.27 43.62
N ALA A 149 -3.34 4.41 44.24
CA ALA A 149 -1.95 4.24 43.84
C ALA A 149 -1.86 3.45 42.51
N VAL A 150 -0.93 3.84 41.65
CA VAL A 150 -0.61 3.07 40.43
C VAL A 150 0.02 1.73 40.85
N PRO A 151 -0.52 0.59 40.42
CA PRO A 151 0.03 -0.73 40.76
C PRO A 151 1.38 -0.90 40.06
N TYR A 152 2.48 -0.94 40.82
CA TYR A 152 3.82 -0.91 40.23
C TYR A 152 4.83 -1.79 40.98
N ASN A 153 5.44 -2.73 40.28
CA ASN A 153 6.55 -3.55 40.78
C ASN A 153 7.89 -2.91 40.42
N VAL A 154 8.50 -2.26 41.41
CA VAL A 154 9.77 -1.55 41.26
C VAL A 154 10.92 -2.49 40.92
N ASP A 155 10.94 -3.71 41.45
CA ASP A 155 12.03 -4.66 41.22
C ASP A 155 12.02 -5.16 39.77
N ALA A 156 10.84 -5.52 39.25
CA ALA A 156 10.66 -5.93 37.85
C ALA A 156 11.03 -4.79 36.89
N ALA A 157 10.59 -3.57 37.19
CA ALA A 157 10.93 -2.40 36.38
C ALA A 157 12.44 -2.08 36.43
N THR A 158 13.08 -2.23 37.60
CA THR A 158 14.53 -2.01 37.77
C THR A 158 15.34 -3.06 37.02
N ALA A 159 14.90 -4.33 37.04
CA ALA A 159 15.53 -5.38 36.25
C ALA A 159 15.42 -5.10 34.74
N ALA A 160 14.25 -4.68 34.27
CA ALA A 160 14.04 -4.29 32.87
C ALA A 160 14.90 -3.07 32.48
N TYR A 161 14.99 -2.06 33.36
CA TYR A 161 15.89 -0.92 33.21
C TYR A 161 17.36 -1.33 33.12
N GLY A 162 17.80 -2.28 33.95
CA GLY A 162 19.15 -2.84 33.88
C GLY A 162 19.44 -3.57 32.56
N ALA A 163 18.43 -4.18 31.94
CA ALA A 163 18.58 -4.94 30.69
C ALA A 163 18.58 -4.06 29.44
N THR A 164 17.69 -3.07 29.33
CA THR A 164 17.49 -2.28 28.10
C THR A 164 17.78 -0.78 28.26
N GLY A 165 18.22 -0.34 29.44
CA GLY A 165 18.42 1.07 29.75
C GLY A 165 17.10 1.86 29.76
N LEU A 166 17.15 3.08 29.21
CA LEU A 166 15.99 3.99 29.07
C LEU A 166 15.04 3.59 27.94
N GLY A 167 15.43 2.67 27.05
CA GLY A 167 14.56 2.18 25.98
C GLY A 167 13.48 1.24 26.54
N GLY A 168 12.24 1.43 26.10
CA GLY A 168 11.08 0.67 26.58
C GLY A 168 9.75 1.38 26.38
N VAL A 169 8.67 0.76 26.85
CA VAL A 169 7.31 1.32 26.85
C VAL A 169 6.96 1.82 28.24
N TYR A 170 6.36 2.99 28.32
CA TYR A 170 6.00 3.68 29.55
C TYR A 170 4.55 4.17 29.47
N LYS A 171 3.84 4.16 30.61
CA LYS A 171 2.47 4.66 30.75
C LYS A 171 2.40 5.83 31.72
N ALA A 172 1.57 6.82 31.42
CA ALA A 172 1.21 7.88 32.36
C ALA A 172 -0.31 8.12 32.31
N MET A 173 -0.90 8.52 33.43
CA MET A 173 -2.33 8.77 33.56
C MET A 173 -2.53 10.20 34.04
N LEU A 174 -3.01 11.07 33.15
CA LEU A 174 -3.12 12.50 33.44
C LEU A 174 -4.50 12.88 33.98
N PRO A 175 -4.59 13.78 34.98
CA PRO A 175 -5.85 14.24 35.55
C PRO A 175 -6.66 15.13 34.60
N ALA A 176 -7.97 15.16 34.82
CA ALA A 176 -8.93 15.98 34.06
C ALA A 176 -8.64 17.49 34.05
N ALA A 177 -7.90 18.01 35.04
CA ALA A 177 -7.55 19.43 35.15
C ALA A 177 -6.59 19.93 34.04
N ALA A 178 -6.02 19.02 33.24
CA ALA A 178 -5.06 19.31 32.18
C ALA A 178 -5.64 19.21 30.75
N GLY A 179 -6.92 19.57 30.56
CA GLY A 179 -7.60 19.51 29.26
C GLY A 179 -8.34 18.20 28.98
N GLY A 180 -8.70 17.45 30.03
CA GLY A 180 -9.35 16.13 29.95
C GLY A 180 -8.45 15.01 30.49
N PRO A 181 -9.02 13.93 31.05
CA PRO A 181 -8.23 12.82 31.56
C PRO A 181 -7.63 12.06 30.36
N ARG A 182 -6.33 11.74 30.42
CA ARG A 182 -5.61 11.15 29.29
C ARG A 182 -4.77 9.95 29.69
N ASP A 183 -4.90 8.88 28.92
CA ASP A 183 -4.00 7.75 28.99
C ASP A 183 -2.86 7.96 27.99
N ILE A 184 -1.63 7.95 28.50
CA ILE A 184 -0.45 8.24 27.71
C ILE A 184 0.36 6.96 27.53
N THR A 185 0.74 6.66 26.30
CA THR A 185 1.71 5.62 25.96
C THR A 185 2.95 6.27 25.37
N LEU A 186 4.08 6.14 26.05
CA LEU A 186 5.37 6.61 25.58
C LEU A 186 6.25 5.42 25.21
N GLN A 187 6.69 5.35 23.95
CA GLN A 187 7.61 4.32 23.46
C GLN A 187 8.95 4.96 23.11
N LEU A 188 9.99 4.57 23.84
CA LEU A 188 11.37 4.93 23.56
C LEU A 188 12.03 3.76 22.82
N LEU A 189 12.08 3.85 21.50
CA LEU A 189 12.56 2.76 20.65
C LEU A 189 14.10 2.68 20.67
N PRO A 190 14.69 1.48 20.58
CA PRO A 190 16.15 1.30 20.60
C PRO A 190 16.92 2.00 19.47
N ASP A 191 16.22 2.40 18.39
CA ASP A 191 16.77 3.13 17.25
C ASP A 191 16.60 4.65 17.37
N PHE A 192 16.45 5.16 18.60
CA PHE A 192 16.32 6.58 18.93
C PHE A 192 15.03 7.25 18.46
N ARG A 193 14.05 6.49 17.99
CA ARG A 193 12.72 7.03 17.67
C ARG A 193 11.83 7.06 18.92
N VAL A 194 10.98 8.07 19.00
CA VAL A 194 9.95 8.16 20.05
C VAL A 194 8.57 8.18 19.43
N VAL A 195 7.65 7.44 20.05
CA VAL A 195 6.22 7.54 19.81
C VAL A 195 5.55 7.94 21.13
N LEU A 196 4.80 9.03 21.11
CA LEU A 196 4.03 9.50 22.25
C LEU A 196 2.56 9.53 21.84
N GLU A 197 1.78 8.64 22.43
CA GLU A 197 0.36 8.52 22.19
C GLU A 197 -0.42 9.10 23.37
N SER A 198 -1.41 9.93 23.08
CA SER A 198 -2.32 10.56 24.04
C SER A 198 -3.77 10.20 23.71
N ASP A 199 -4.33 9.25 24.44
CA ASP A 199 -5.73 8.86 24.33
C ASP A 199 -6.58 9.62 25.37
N TYR A 200 -7.65 10.27 24.93
CA TYR A 200 -8.60 10.99 25.79
C TYR A 200 -9.70 10.07 26.35
N LEU A 201 -9.72 8.80 25.94
CA LEU A 201 -10.67 7.76 26.33
C LEU A 201 -12.14 8.20 26.16
N ASN A 202 -12.38 9.04 25.15
CA ASN A 202 -13.68 9.62 24.84
C ASN A 202 -14.28 9.05 23.55
N GLY A 203 -13.67 8.00 22.98
CA GLY A 203 -14.04 7.38 21.71
C GLY A 203 -13.47 8.06 20.46
N SER A 204 -12.75 9.17 20.59
CA SER A 204 -11.96 9.74 19.49
C SER A 204 -10.65 8.98 19.32
N ALA A 205 -10.07 9.02 18.13
CA ALA A 205 -8.74 8.46 17.91
C ALA A 205 -7.70 9.16 18.83
N PRO A 206 -6.72 8.42 19.35
CA PRO A 206 -5.65 8.99 20.16
C PRO A 206 -4.79 9.93 19.30
N VAL A 207 -4.20 10.93 19.96
CA VAL A 207 -3.20 11.79 19.32
C VAL A 207 -1.85 11.10 19.41
N VAL A 208 -1.29 10.73 18.27
CA VAL A 208 0.02 10.06 18.16
C VAL A 208 1.05 11.06 17.66
N GLU A 209 2.07 11.29 18.46
CA GLU A 209 3.19 12.17 18.15
C GLU A 209 4.45 11.36 17.87
N TYR A 210 5.20 11.77 16.85
CA TYR A 210 6.42 11.11 16.41
C TYR A 210 7.63 12.04 16.54
N GLY A 211 8.77 11.43 16.81
CA GLY A 211 10.01 12.18 16.93
C GLY A 211 11.24 11.32 17.14
N ALA A 212 12.30 11.96 17.64
CA ALA A 212 13.51 11.29 18.09
C ALA A 212 13.77 11.54 19.58
N TRP A 213 14.45 10.62 20.24
CA TRP A 213 14.93 10.80 21.61
C TRP A 213 16.41 10.47 21.71
N GLN A 214 17.07 11.08 22.69
CA GLN A 214 18.46 10.81 23.00
C GLN A 214 18.67 10.78 24.51
N ASP A 215 19.64 9.98 24.94
CA ASP A 215 20.14 9.99 26.31
C ASP A 215 21.19 11.10 26.46
N VAL A 216 20.86 12.14 27.22
CA VAL A 216 21.77 13.23 27.58
C VAL A 216 22.01 13.19 29.08
N SER A 217 23.17 12.65 29.49
CA SER A 217 23.55 12.54 30.91
C SER A 217 22.54 11.78 31.77
N ARG A 218 22.01 10.65 31.25
CA ARG A 218 20.94 9.84 31.84
C ARG A 218 19.57 10.52 31.88
N GLN A 219 19.37 11.60 31.13
CA GLN A 219 18.04 12.18 30.90
C GLN A 219 17.59 11.86 29.48
N VAL A 220 16.29 11.64 29.31
CA VAL A 220 15.68 11.48 27.99
C VAL A 220 15.35 12.87 27.48
N LEU A 221 15.99 13.28 26.37
CA LEU A 221 15.59 14.47 25.64
C LEU A 221 14.85 14.03 24.38
N MET A 222 13.53 14.26 24.36
CA MET A 222 12.63 13.95 23.24
C MET A 222 12.42 15.19 22.38
N THR A 223 12.42 15.01 21.07
CA THR A 223 12.11 16.02 20.05
C THR A 223 10.97 15.49 19.20
N LEU A 224 9.75 15.92 19.48
CA LEU A 224 8.56 15.56 18.71
C LEU A 224 8.44 16.53 17.53
N THR A 225 8.41 15.98 16.34
CA THR A 225 8.40 16.74 15.08
C THR A 225 7.07 16.66 14.38
N GLU A 226 6.17 15.79 14.83
CA GLU A 226 4.91 15.50 14.17
C GLU A 226 3.84 15.06 15.16
N ALA A 227 2.58 15.38 14.88
CA ALA A 227 1.39 14.84 15.54
C ALA A 227 0.35 14.42 14.49
N ASN A 228 -0.14 13.19 14.54
CA ASN A 228 -1.16 12.64 13.65
C ASN A 228 -0.87 12.89 12.16
N GLY A 229 0.36 12.63 11.69
CA GLY A 229 0.71 12.86 10.28
C GLY A 229 0.94 14.33 9.91
N LYS A 230 0.90 15.26 10.88
CA LYS A 230 1.11 16.70 10.67
C LYS A 230 2.40 17.16 11.34
N PRO A 231 3.37 17.69 10.59
CA PRO A 231 4.61 18.18 11.19
C PRO A 231 4.33 19.39 12.08
N TYR A 232 4.99 19.45 13.23
CA TYR A 232 5.01 20.63 14.07
C TYR A 232 5.74 21.77 13.35
N THR A 233 5.17 22.97 13.40
CA THR A 233 5.82 24.19 12.89
C THR A 233 7.07 24.55 13.71
N THR A 234 7.10 24.17 14.98
CA THR A 234 8.27 24.21 15.85
C THR A 234 8.28 22.91 16.66
N PRO A 235 9.36 22.10 16.60
CA PRO A 235 9.41 20.84 17.33
C PRO A 235 9.11 21.02 18.82
N VAL A 236 8.37 20.07 19.40
CA VAL A 236 8.10 20.02 20.83
C VAL A 236 9.23 19.28 21.50
N MET A 237 9.92 19.94 22.43
CA MET A 237 11.05 19.36 23.17
C MET A 237 10.60 18.98 24.57
N ILE A 238 10.77 17.72 24.97
CA ILE A 238 10.40 17.23 26.30
C ILE A 238 11.63 16.62 26.96
N THR A 239 11.97 17.10 28.15
CA THR A 239 13.06 16.53 28.95
C THR A 239 12.48 15.68 30.07
N LEU A 240 12.87 14.41 30.15
CA LEU A 240 12.52 13.51 31.25
C LEU A 240 13.78 13.07 31.99
N ALA A 241 13.70 12.96 33.30
CA ALA A 241 14.75 12.40 34.13
C ALA A 241 14.28 11.10 34.81
N PRO A 242 15.16 10.10 34.92
CA PRO A 242 14.85 8.89 35.66
C PRO A 242 14.82 9.18 37.17
N ASP A 243 13.77 8.68 37.80
CA ASP A 243 13.61 8.51 39.25
C ASP A 243 13.47 7.00 39.50
N GLY A 244 14.61 6.31 39.60
CA GLY A 244 14.68 4.86 39.50
C GLY A 244 14.29 4.37 38.10
N ALA A 245 13.33 3.44 38.02
CA ALA A 245 12.80 2.90 36.76
C ALA A 245 11.58 3.67 36.21
N VAL A 246 11.20 4.77 36.87
CA VAL A 246 10.12 5.68 36.45
C VAL A 246 10.75 6.92 35.81
N LEU A 247 10.19 7.42 34.71
CA LEU A 247 10.62 8.69 34.11
C LEU A 247 9.72 9.83 34.62
N VAL A 248 10.33 10.98 34.95
CA VAL A 248 9.61 12.17 35.37
C VAL A 248 9.87 13.27 34.36
N ALA A 249 8.81 13.81 33.75
CA ALA A 249 8.95 14.92 32.82
C ALA A 249 9.29 16.21 33.57
N LEU A 250 10.46 16.79 33.28
CA LEU A 250 11.00 17.96 33.96
C LEU A 250 10.62 19.28 33.28
N ALA A 251 10.58 19.28 31.95
CA ALA A 251 10.33 20.45 31.13
C ALA A 251 9.72 20.06 29.78
N SER A 252 8.91 20.97 29.23
CA SER A 252 8.33 20.86 27.89
C SER A 252 8.36 22.23 27.22
N GLU A 253 8.99 22.32 26.05
CA GLU A 253 9.09 23.53 25.23
C GLU A 253 8.35 23.31 23.90
N GLY A 254 7.61 24.31 23.41
CA GLY A 254 6.90 24.23 22.13
C GLY A 254 5.55 23.51 22.16
N GLY A 255 5.17 22.87 23.26
CA GLY A 255 3.89 22.15 23.41
C GLY A 255 3.82 21.33 24.69
N ASN A 256 2.74 20.56 24.90
CA ASN A 256 2.61 19.52 25.93
C ASN A 256 3.00 19.89 27.38
N ALA A 257 2.79 21.15 27.79
CA ALA A 257 3.09 21.63 29.15
C ALA A 257 2.39 20.82 30.26
N ALA A 258 1.26 20.18 29.94
CA ALA A 258 0.52 19.30 30.83
C ALA A 258 1.29 18.03 31.24
N LEU A 259 2.33 17.63 30.50
CA LEU A 259 3.16 16.48 30.87
C LEU A 259 4.19 16.84 31.95
N VAL A 260 4.48 18.13 32.17
CA VAL A 260 5.53 18.53 33.12
C VAL A 260 5.11 18.18 34.55
N GLY A 261 5.97 17.43 35.24
CA GLY A 261 5.73 16.89 36.58
C GLY A 261 5.13 15.48 36.58
N GLU A 262 4.66 14.99 35.43
CA GLU A 262 4.02 13.67 35.34
C GLU A 262 5.03 12.52 35.39
N ARG A 263 4.57 11.39 35.94
CA ARG A 263 5.35 10.17 36.11
C ARG A 263 4.96 9.15 35.05
N PHE A 264 5.97 8.65 34.34
CA PHE A 264 5.87 7.64 33.30
C PHE A 264 6.38 6.31 33.84
N TYR A 265 5.45 5.40 34.09
CA TYR A 265 5.68 4.09 34.68
C TYR A 265 6.03 3.09 33.60
N ARG A 266 7.20 2.46 33.74
CA ARG A 266 7.66 1.44 32.81
C ARG A 266 6.74 0.22 32.77
N MET A 267 6.38 -0.25 31.58
CA MET A 267 5.34 -1.26 31.36
C MET A 267 5.60 -2.58 32.11
N GLU A 268 6.84 -3.05 32.15
CA GLU A 268 7.22 -4.29 32.84
C GLU A 268 6.95 -4.24 34.35
N GLY A 269 6.99 -3.05 34.96
CA GLY A 269 6.63 -2.85 36.36
C GLY A 269 5.12 -2.89 36.60
N LEU A 270 4.33 -2.38 35.65
CA LEU A 270 2.86 -2.40 35.71
C LEU A 270 2.33 -3.82 35.52
N VAL A 271 2.86 -4.53 34.52
CA VAL A 271 2.49 -5.91 34.19
C VAL A 271 2.83 -6.90 35.30
N ASN A 272 3.92 -6.66 36.02
CA ASN A 272 4.35 -7.50 37.15
C ASN A 272 3.97 -6.94 38.52
N ALA A 273 3.11 -5.93 38.56
CA ALA A 273 2.52 -5.47 39.80
C ALA A 273 1.66 -6.60 40.37
N LEU A 274 2.17 -7.25 41.42
CA LEU A 274 1.60 -8.48 41.96
C LEU A 274 0.13 -8.30 42.40
N PRO A 275 -0.58 -9.43 42.56
CA PRO A 275 -0.77 -9.89 43.94
C PRO A 275 -0.26 -11.32 44.16
N PRO A 276 0.49 -11.66 45.24
CA PRO A 276 0.63 -13.05 45.64
C PRO A 276 -0.15 -13.34 46.94
N VAL A 277 -0.79 -14.52 46.94
CA VAL A 277 -1.31 -15.34 48.06
C VAL A 277 -2.82 -15.30 48.32
N ILE A 278 -3.49 -16.40 47.97
CA ILE A 278 -4.30 -17.18 48.94
C ILE A 278 -3.87 -18.66 48.86
N GLY A 279 -3.13 -19.14 49.87
CA GLY A 279 -3.20 -20.54 50.37
C GLY A 279 -2.27 -21.62 49.78
N PRO A 280 -1.77 -22.58 50.59
CA PRO A 280 -0.63 -23.45 50.24
C PRO A 280 -1.01 -24.71 49.46
N VAL A 281 -0.06 -25.15 48.64
CA VAL A 281 -0.01 -26.46 47.99
C VAL A 281 0.09 -27.58 49.02
N THR A 282 -0.79 -28.57 48.95
CA THR A 282 -0.51 -29.93 49.43
C THR A 282 -0.55 -30.90 48.26
N THR A 283 0.59 -31.55 48.07
CA THR A 283 0.87 -32.69 47.19
C THR A 283 -0.04 -33.88 47.46
N GLU A 284 -0.70 -34.43 46.43
CA GLU A 284 -0.78 -35.87 46.07
C GLU A 284 -1.87 -36.14 44.99
N VAL A 285 -1.55 -37.04 44.07
CA VAL A 285 -2.27 -37.42 42.81
C VAL A 285 -3.27 -38.57 43.11
N PRO A 286 -4.48 -38.67 42.50
CA PRO A 286 -4.64 -39.55 41.32
C PRO A 286 -5.72 -39.18 40.27
N VAL A 287 -5.29 -39.37 39.02
CA VAL A 287 -5.97 -39.94 37.83
C VAL A 287 -7.43 -40.37 37.98
N ILE A 288 -8.32 -39.83 37.13
CA ILE A 288 -9.50 -40.55 36.61
C ILE A 288 -9.72 -40.16 35.13
N THR A 289 -9.53 -41.13 34.23
CA THR A 289 -10.01 -41.14 32.85
C THR A 289 -11.53 -41.36 32.80
N PRO A 290 -12.29 -40.69 31.91
CA PRO A 290 -13.56 -41.23 31.47
C PRO A 290 -13.46 -41.79 30.04
N GLU A 291 -14.06 -42.96 29.96
CA GLU A 291 -14.23 -43.89 28.86
C GLU A 291 -15.15 -43.32 27.77
N VAL A 292 -14.84 -43.64 26.50
CA VAL A 292 -15.61 -43.33 25.29
C VAL A 292 -16.75 -44.34 25.11
N THR A 293 -17.90 -43.94 24.53
CA THR A 293 -18.60 -44.62 23.39
C THR A 293 -20.01 -44.03 23.08
N PRO A 294 -20.55 -44.20 21.84
CA PRO A 294 -20.98 -43.08 21.00
C PRO A 294 -22.46 -43.13 20.55
N GLU A 295 -22.99 -42.03 19.98
CA GLU A 295 -24.10 -42.14 19.01
C GLU A 295 -24.11 -41.02 17.95
N ALA A 296 -24.39 -41.46 16.72
CA ALA A 296 -24.38 -40.80 15.42
C ALA A 296 -25.47 -39.71 15.28
N ALA A 297 -25.51 -38.77 14.33
CA ALA A 297 -24.82 -38.48 13.07
C ALA A 297 -25.15 -37.02 12.67
N GLY A 298 -24.29 -36.42 11.83
CA GLY A 298 -24.66 -35.27 10.99
C GLY A 298 -23.59 -34.19 10.89
N ALA A 299 -22.60 -34.37 10.01
CA ALA A 299 -21.62 -33.34 9.70
C ALA A 299 -22.18 -32.31 8.69
N PRO A 300 -22.03 -30.99 8.94
CA PRO A 300 -21.85 -29.99 7.90
C PRO A 300 -20.34 -29.71 7.67
N PRO A 301 -19.97 -29.12 6.52
CA PRO A 301 -18.60 -29.12 6.01
C PRO A 301 -17.64 -28.28 6.85
N SER A 302 -16.38 -28.71 6.87
CA SER A 302 -15.26 -28.06 7.57
C SER A 302 -15.13 -26.59 7.18
N ALA A 303 -15.30 -25.71 8.16
CA ALA A 303 -14.70 -24.38 8.10
C ALA A 303 -13.17 -24.56 8.16
N VAL A 304 -12.47 -24.04 7.16
CA VAL A 304 -11.01 -24.03 7.12
C VAL A 304 -10.52 -23.15 8.27
N VAL A 305 -10.11 -23.79 9.36
CA VAL A 305 -9.37 -23.16 10.44
C VAL A 305 -8.04 -22.70 9.86
N ALA A 306 -7.76 -21.40 9.92
CA ALA A 306 -6.42 -20.89 9.62
C ALA A 306 -5.42 -21.60 10.56
N ALA A 307 -4.49 -22.35 9.97
CA ALA A 307 -3.53 -23.15 10.72
C ALA A 307 -2.63 -22.25 11.60
N PRO A 308 -2.20 -22.73 12.78
CA PRO A 308 -1.25 -22.00 13.63
C PRO A 308 0.07 -21.75 12.89
N VAL A 309 0.64 -20.56 13.08
CA VAL A 309 1.97 -20.21 12.57
C VAL A 309 2.98 -21.14 13.25
N THR A 310 3.44 -22.13 12.49
CA THR A 310 4.57 -22.99 12.87
C THR A 310 5.88 -22.25 12.60
N GLY A 311 7.00 -22.65 13.22
CA GLY A 311 8.30 -22.00 12.96
C GLY A 311 8.70 -22.01 11.47
N PRO A 312 9.80 -21.32 11.09
CA PRO A 312 10.24 -21.27 9.70
C PRO A 312 10.35 -22.69 9.12
N ALA A 313 9.79 -22.88 7.92
CA ALA A 313 9.83 -24.17 7.25
C ALA A 313 11.29 -24.56 6.99
N ILE A 314 11.67 -25.79 7.34
CA ILE A 314 12.91 -26.39 6.87
C ILE A 314 12.59 -27.00 5.51
N TYR A 315 13.25 -26.54 4.45
CA TYR A 315 13.08 -27.00 3.08
C TYR A 315 14.41 -26.85 2.33
N ASP A 316 14.56 -27.64 1.26
CA ASP A 316 15.63 -27.46 0.29
C ASP A 316 15.02 -26.99 -1.03
N PRO A 317 15.47 -25.86 -1.61
CA PRO A 317 14.96 -25.40 -2.90
C PRO A 317 15.40 -26.35 -4.01
N ILE A 318 14.49 -26.66 -4.94
CA ILE A 318 14.75 -27.61 -6.03
C ILE A 318 14.58 -26.90 -7.37
N TYR A 319 15.63 -26.80 -8.17
CA TYR A 319 15.53 -26.36 -9.56
C TYR A 319 15.38 -27.55 -10.49
N ARG A 320 14.43 -27.46 -11.43
CA ARG A 320 14.21 -28.47 -12.48
C ARG A 320 14.21 -27.80 -13.86
N PRO A 321 15.17 -28.16 -14.74
CA PRO A 321 15.10 -27.77 -16.14
C PRO A 321 13.79 -28.24 -16.78
N ALA A 322 13.27 -27.43 -17.69
CA ALA A 322 12.05 -27.68 -18.43
C ALA A 322 12.25 -27.32 -19.91
N VAL A 323 11.44 -27.94 -20.76
CA VAL A 323 11.37 -27.53 -22.17
C VAL A 323 10.79 -26.11 -22.22
N CYS A 324 11.48 -25.21 -22.93
CA CYS A 324 10.98 -23.86 -23.11
C CYS A 324 9.63 -23.87 -23.84
N PRO A 325 8.58 -23.24 -23.27
CA PRO A 325 7.29 -23.12 -23.94
C PRO A 325 7.41 -22.41 -25.28
N GLU A 326 6.46 -22.70 -26.19
CA GLU A 326 6.43 -22.11 -27.54
C GLU A 326 6.50 -20.58 -27.49
N GLU A 327 5.79 -19.98 -26.54
CA GLU A 327 5.75 -18.54 -26.29
C GLU A 327 7.12 -17.94 -25.96
N ILE A 328 8.03 -18.70 -25.36
CA ILE A 328 9.42 -18.27 -25.13
C ILE A 328 10.23 -18.38 -26.42
N THR A 329 10.11 -19.52 -27.10
CA THR A 329 10.84 -19.77 -28.35
C THR A 329 10.40 -18.86 -29.50
N ALA A 330 9.22 -18.24 -29.39
CA ALA A 330 8.74 -17.22 -30.30
C ALA A 330 9.37 -15.83 -30.06
N LEU A 331 9.86 -15.57 -28.84
CA LEU A 331 10.45 -14.28 -28.44
C LEU A 331 11.96 -14.23 -28.63
N VAL A 332 12.64 -15.37 -28.54
CA VAL A 332 14.11 -15.47 -28.60
C VAL A 332 14.58 -16.71 -29.36
N SER A 333 15.78 -16.65 -29.93
CA SER A 333 16.43 -17.83 -30.51
C SER A 333 16.58 -18.92 -29.44
N THR A 334 16.41 -20.19 -29.83
CA THR A 334 16.58 -21.33 -28.92
C THR A 334 18.04 -21.64 -28.58
N ASP A 335 18.98 -21.11 -29.36
CA ASP A 335 20.41 -21.33 -29.13
C ASP A 335 20.85 -20.64 -27.82
N GLY A 336 21.28 -21.44 -26.84
CA GLY A 336 21.73 -20.91 -25.56
C GLY A 336 20.60 -20.44 -24.63
N VAL A 337 19.36 -20.88 -24.85
CA VAL A 337 18.22 -20.58 -23.97
C VAL A 337 17.83 -21.82 -23.18
N GLU A 338 17.75 -21.67 -21.85
CA GLU A 338 17.35 -22.72 -20.93
C GLU A 338 16.16 -22.24 -20.10
N CYS A 339 15.15 -23.08 -19.97
CA CYS A 339 14.00 -22.81 -19.13
C CYS A 339 13.96 -23.78 -17.96
N GLY A 340 13.34 -23.37 -16.86
CA GLY A 340 13.18 -24.24 -15.71
C GLY A 340 12.34 -23.65 -14.61
N TYR A 341 12.04 -24.48 -13.63
CA TYR A 341 11.21 -24.14 -12.48
C TYR A 341 12.00 -24.32 -11.18
N LEU A 342 11.98 -23.30 -10.35
CA LEU A 342 12.37 -23.40 -8.94
C LEU A 342 11.14 -23.76 -8.11
N THR A 343 11.17 -24.89 -7.41
CA THR A 343 10.14 -25.28 -6.43
C THR A 343 10.55 -24.86 -5.02
N VAL A 344 9.68 -24.12 -4.35
CA VAL A 344 9.85 -23.57 -2.99
C VAL A 344 8.50 -23.49 -2.26
N PRO A 345 8.47 -23.39 -0.92
CA PRO A 345 7.23 -23.15 -0.19
C PRO A 345 6.54 -21.85 -0.61
N GLU A 346 5.21 -21.87 -0.75
CA GLU A 346 4.39 -20.67 -1.02
C GLU A 346 4.55 -19.64 0.11
N ASN A 347 4.59 -20.13 1.35
CA ASN A 347 4.82 -19.32 2.54
C ASN A 347 5.89 -19.99 3.42
N ARG A 348 7.11 -19.41 3.44
CA ARG A 348 8.25 -19.96 4.20
C ARG A 348 8.06 -19.91 5.71
N ARG A 349 7.03 -19.24 6.21
CA ARG A 349 6.64 -19.20 7.63
C ARG A 349 5.64 -20.29 8.01
N ARG A 350 5.22 -21.13 7.06
CA ARG A 350 4.25 -22.21 7.27
C ARG A 350 4.87 -23.55 6.92
N ALA A 351 5.38 -24.26 7.93
CA ALA A 351 5.94 -25.60 7.73
C ALA A 351 4.87 -26.56 7.17
N GLY A 352 5.24 -27.31 6.12
CA GLY A 352 4.33 -28.24 5.44
C GLY A 352 3.19 -27.57 4.67
N GLY A 353 3.30 -26.26 4.37
CA GLY A 353 2.39 -25.55 3.49
C GLY A 353 2.52 -25.95 2.01
N PRO A 354 1.65 -25.43 1.13
CA PRO A 354 1.76 -25.63 -0.31
C PRO A 354 3.08 -25.08 -0.88
N GLU A 355 3.49 -25.61 -2.02
CA GLU A 355 4.67 -25.16 -2.78
C GLU A 355 4.24 -24.38 -4.02
N VAL A 356 5.13 -23.51 -4.48
CA VAL A 356 5.03 -22.78 -5.75
C VAL A 356 6.20 -23.15 -6.65
N GLN A 357 6.00 -23.01 -7.96
CA GLN A 357 7.01 -23.20 -8.98
C GLN A 357 7.28 -21.87 -9.67
N ILE A 358 8.48 -21.34 -9.52
CA ILE A 358 8.91 -20.07 -10.09
C ILE A 358 9.56 -20.35 -11.45
N PHE A 359 8.96 -19.83 -12.52
CA PHE A 359 9.47 -20.01 -13.87
C PHE A 359 10.65 -19.06 -14.14
N THR A 360 11.65 -19.59 -14.83
CA THR A 360 12.87 -18.86 -15.19
C THR A 360 13.27 -19.14 -16.62
N VAL A 361 13.86 -18.13 -17.26
CA VAL A 361 14.51 -18.26 -18.57
C VAL A 361 15.95 -17.74 -18.44
N SER A 362 16.92 -18.61 -18.70
CA SER A 362 18.34 -18.27 -18.79
C SER A 362 18.73 -18.12 -20.25
N VAL A 363 19.42 -17.03 -20.59
CA VAL A 363 19.96 -16.76 -21.92
C VAL A 363 21.49 -16.64 -21.80
N GLN A 364 22.23 -17.61 -22.33
CA GLN A 364 23.67 -17.78 -22.18
C GLN A 364 24.48 -16.74 -22.94
N SER A 365 25.47 -16.10 -22.31
CA SER A 365 26.30 -15.07 -22.95
C SER A 365 26.86 -15.52 -24.31
N THR A 366 27.04 -14.59 -25.23
CA THR A 366 27.65 -14.87 -26.54
C THR A 366 29.10 -15.36 -26.40
N ALA A 367 29.83 -14.87 -25.39
CA ALA A 367 31.14 -15.39 -25.04
C ALA A 367 31.09 -16.86 -24.62
N ALA A 368 30.11 -17.27 -23.80
CA ALA A 368 29.93 -18.67 -23.42
C ALA A 368 29.55 -19.55 -24.62
N LEU A 369 28.68 -19.07 -25.52
CA LEU A 369 28.26 -19.81 -26.72
C LEU A 369 29.38 -20.00 -27.75
N THR A 370 30.38 -19.13 -27.74
CA THR A 370 31.51 -19.17 -28.69
C THR A 370 32.78 -19.74 -28.07
N ALA A 371 32.76 -20.07 -26.77
CA ALA A 371 33.88 -20.74 -26.11
C ALA A 371 34.08 -22.15 -26.71
N PRO A 372 35.33 -22.55 -27.02
CA PRO A 372 35.60 -23.92 -27.48
C PRO A 372 35.13 -24.93 -26.43
N GLU A 373 34.36 -25.95 -26.83
CA GLU A 373 34.03 -27.08 -25.93
C GLU A 373 35.31 -27.63 -25.31
N GLU A 374 35.33 -27.71 -23.98
CA GLU A 374 36.45 -28.27 -23.23
C GLU A 374 36.61 -29.74 -23.66
N THR A 375 37.64 -30.04 -24.44
CA THR A 375 37.90 -31.39 -24.90
C THR A 375 38.16 -32.29 -23.70
N THR A 376 37.24 -33.20 -23.44
CA THR A 376 37.37 -34.29 -22.47
C THR A 376 38.43 -35.31 -22.91
N ALA A 377 39.69 -34.88 -23.00
CA ALA A 377 40.83 -35.79 -23.08
C ALA A 377 41.17 -36.26 -21.65
N PRO A 378 41.38 -37.57 -21.41
CA PRO A 378 41.75 -38.05 -20.09
C PRO A 378 43.09 -37.43 -19.69
N ALA A 379 43.11 -36.71 -18.57
CA ALA A 379 44.33 -36.14 -18.02
C ALA A 379 45.36 -37.26 -17.77
N THR A 380 46.52 -37.15 -18.40
CA THR A 380 47.71 -37.91 -17.98
C THR A 380 48.36 -37.13 -16.83
N ASP A 381 48.83 -37.86 -15.81
CA ASP A 381 49.23 -37.39 -14.48
C ASP A 381 50.37 -36.34 -14.41
N GLU A 382 50.81 -35.76 -15.53
CA GLU A 382 51.93 -34.80 -15.56
C GLU A 382 51.54 -33.37 -15.96
N ALA A 383 50.24 -33.06 -16.15
CA ALA A 383 49.75 -31.72 -16.50
C ALA A 383 48.84 -31.05 -15.45
N ALA A 384 48.80 -31.54 -14.21
CA ALA A 384 47.89 -31.06 -13.15
C ALA A 384 48.25 -29.70 -12.51
N THR A 385 48.97 -28.81 -13.20
CA THR A 385 49.31 -27.46 -12.68
C THR A 385 48.95 -26.29 -13.59
N ALA A 386 48.14 -26.52 -14.62
CA ALA A 386 47.44 -25.46 -15.31
C ALA A 386 45.95 -25.51 -14.94
N VAL A 387 45.61 -24.92 -13.79
CA VAL A 387 44.23 -24.48 -13.54
C VAL A 387 43.97 -23.39 -14.56
N THR A 388 43.27 -23.72 -15.65
CA THR A 388 42.60 -22.71 -16.47
C THR A 388 41.47 -22.16 -15.62
N ASP A 389 41.75 -21.12 -14.83
CA ASP A 389 40.74 -20.24 -14.24
C ASP A 389 39.95 -19.60 -15.40
N THR A 390 38.96 -20.31 -15.92
CA THR A 390 37.87 -19.68 -16.66
C THR A 390 37.12 -18.85 -15.63
N VAL A 391 37.40 -17.54 -15.60
CA VAL A 391 36.66 -16.59 -14.77
C VAL A 391 35.19 -16.63 -15.24
N THR A 392 34.36 -17.38 -14.55
CA THR A 392 32.91 -17.38 -14.77
C THR A 392 32.37 -16.04 -14.30
N ILE A 393 31.99 -15.19 -15.25
CA ILE A 393 31.33 -13.91 -14.96
C ILE A 393 29.94 -14.23 -14.37
N PRO A 394 29.58 -13.67 -13.20
CA PRO A 394 28.27 -13.90 -12.60
C PRO A 394 27.13 -13.57 -13.58
N PRO A 395 26.03 -14.35 -13.59
CA PRO A 395 24.88 -14.02 -14.41
C PRO A 395 24.17 -12.78 -13.87
N ILE A 396 23.54 -12.03 -14.77
CA ILE A 396 22.58 -11.00 -14.41
C ILE A 396 21.27 -11.71 -14.04
N VAL A 397 20.79 -11.52 -12.81
CA VAL A 397 19.45 -11.94 -12.40
C VAL A 397 18.54 -10.72 -12.48
N ALA A 398 17.57 -10.74 -13.39
CA ALA A 398 16.69 -9.63 -13.68
C ALA A 398 15.30 -9.84 -13.07
N VAL A 399 14.89 -8.87 -12.25
CA VAL A 399 13.56 -8.79 -11.64
C VAL A 399 12.77 -7.70 -12.34
N ALA A 400 11.57 -8.07 -12.81
CA ALA A 400 10.65 -7.17 -13.48
C ALA A 400 10.18 -6.02 -12.58
N GLY A 401 9.56 -5.03 -13.21
CA GLY A 401 9.16 -3.78 -12.60
C GLY A 401 8.06 -3.95 -11.56
N ALA A 402 6.81 -3.87 -12.01
CA ALA A 402 5.64 -3.77 -11.17
C ALA A 402 5.30 -5.06 -10.40
N PRO A 403 4.59 -4.97 -9.26
CA PRO A 403 4.18 -6.16 -8.51
C PRO A 403 3.35 -7.11 -9.38
N GLY A 404 3.83 -8.35 -9.54
CA GLY A 404 3.18 -9.34 -10.39
C GLY A 404 3.47 -9.19 -11.88
N GLU A 405 4.43 -8.36 -12.30
CA GLU A 405 4.87 -8.27 -13.69
C GLU A 405 5.70 -9.50 -14.08
N SER A 406 5.36 -10.12 -15.22
CA SER A 406 6.15 -11.21 -15.81
C SER A 406 7.47 -10.68 -16.40
N GLY A 407 8.59 -11.28 -16.00
CA GLY A 407 9.92 -10.95 -16.53
C GLY A 407 10.05 -11.19 -18.03
N ARG A 408 9.24 -12.09 -18.61
CA ARG A 408 9.23 -12.35 -20.06
C ARG A 408 9.01 -11.11 -20.91
N GLY A 409 8.30 -10.09 -20.41
CA GLY A 409 8.11 -8.83 -21.13
C GLY A 409 9.42 -8.16 -21.55
N TRP A 410 10.51 -8.45 -20.82
CA TRP A 410 11.84 -7.88 -21.04
C TRP A 410 12.81 -8.86 -21.72
N LEU A 411 12.40 -10.11 -21.94
CA LEU A 411 13.27 -11.17 -22.45
C LEU A 411 13.87 -10.83 -23.81
N ALA A 412 13.08 -10.29 -24.73
CA ALA A 412 13.56 -9.92 -26.06
C ALA A 412 14.61 -8.80 -26.01
N TRP A 413 14.44 -7.83 -25.10
CA TRP A 413 15.42 -6.75 -24.88
C TRP A 413 16.73 -7.32 -24.32
N TYR A 414 16.66 -8.12 -23.26
CA TYR A 414 17.84 -8.77 -22.68
C TYR A 414 18.56 -9.67 -23.68
N ALA A 415 17.82 -10.40 -24.52
CA ALA A 415 18.37 -11.26 -25.56
C ALA A 415 19.13 -10.49 -26.66
N ALA A 416 18.68 -9.28 -26.98
CA ALA A 416 19.30 -8.40 -27.97
C ALA A 416 20.38 -7.47 -27.38
N SER A 417 20.45 -7.33 -26.06
CA SER A 417 21.36 -6.39 -25.40
C SER A 417 22.82 -6.82 -25.50
N SER A 418 23.70 -5.84 -25.69
CA SER A 418 25.16 -5.93 -25.57
C SER A 418 25.64 -6.41 -24.20
N LEU A 419 24.80 -6.37 -23.15
CA LEU A 419 25.11 -7.00 -21.86
C LEU A 419 25.39 -8.50 -22.00
N ARG A 420 24.75 -9.17 -22.98
CA ARG A 420 25.00 -10.57 -23.32
C ARG A 420 26.33 -10.83 -24.02
N GLU A 421 27.11 -9.81 -24.35
CA GLU A 421 28.48 -10.01 -24.79
C GLU A 421 29.30 -10.73 -23.71
N THR A 422 29.00 -10.44 -22.44
CA THR A 422 29.80 -10.92 -21.31
C THR A 422 29.00 -11.67 -20.25
N HIS A 423 27.73 -11.34 -20.02
CA HIS A 423 26.93 -11.93 -18.94
C HIS A 423 25.82 -12.81 -19.49
N SER A 424 25.63 -13.99 -18.88
CA SER A 424 24.37 -14.71 -19.06
C SER A 424 23.27 -13.97 -18.30
N VAL A 425 22.03 -14.02 -18.78
CA VAL A 425 20.91 -13.32 -18.14
C VAL A 425 19.84 -14.33 -17.72
N ILE A 426 19.42 -14.27 -16.46
CA ILE A 426 18.32 -15.05 -15.90
C ILE A 426 17.15 -14.11 -15.66
N VAL A 427 16.08 -14.31 -16.42
CA VAL A 427 14.80 -13.62 -16.29
C VAL A 427 13.86 -14.48 -15.45
N ILE A 428 13.16 -13.86 -14.51
CA ILE A 428 12.26 -14.54 -13.57
C ILE A 428 10.83 -14.05 -13.80
N ASP A 429 9.89 -15.00 -13.91
CA ASP A 429 8.49 -14.70 -13.65
C ASP A 429 8.24 -14.84 -12.15
N PRO A 430 7.81 -13.79 -11.42
CA PRO A 430 7.64 -13.88 -9.99
C PRO A 430 6.55 -14.89 -9.62
N ARG A 431 6.58 -15.38 -8.38
CA ARG A 431 5.52 -16.24 -7.82
C ARG A 431 4.13 -15.69 -8.16
N GLY A 432 3.23 -16.53 -8.62
CA GLY A 432 1.86 -16.13 -8.93
C GLY A 432 1.67 -15.43 -10.28
N SER A 433 2.71 -15.16 -11.05
CA SER A 433 2.63 -14.41 -12.31
C SER A 433 3.25 -15.14 -13.50
N GLY A 434 2.82 -14.79 -14.71
CA GLY A 434 3.39 -15.29 -15.95
C GLY A 434 3.26 -16.81 -16.04
N LEU A 435 4.39 -17.48 -16.26
CA LEU A 435 4.43 -18.95 -16.30
C LEU A 435 4.71 -19.59 -14.94
N SER A 436 4.87 -18.82 -13.86
CA SER A 436 4.99 -19.37 -12.52
C SER A 436 3.67 -19.98 -12.06
N LEU A 437 3.74 -21.09 -11.34
CA LEU A 437 2.59 -21.87 -10.89
C LEU A 437 2.48 -21.89 -9.37
N PRO A 438 1.27 -21.79 -8.80
CA PRO A 438 0.00 -21.46 -9.47
C PRO A 438 -0.03 -20.01 -9.96
N SER A 439 -0.85 -19.69 -10.96
CA SER A 439 -1.13 -18.30 -11.36
C SER A 439 -2.17 -17.67 -10.40
N LEU A 440 -1.96 -16.39 -10.10
CA LEU A 440 -2.84 -15.53 -9.30
C LEU A 440 -3.59 -14.51 -10.16
N ASP A 441 -3.58 -14.67 -11.48
CA ASP A 441 -4.30 -13.79 -12.39
C ASP A 441 -5.80 -13.80 -12.09
N CYS A 442 -6.46 -12.66 -12.31
CA CYS A 442 -7.89 -12.50 -12.07
C CYS A 442 -8.65 -12.44 -13.41
N PRO A 443 -8.93 -13.57 -14.09
CA PRO A 443 -9.76 -13.59 -15.29
C PRO A 443 -11.15 -13.00 -15.06
N GLU A 444 -11.66 -13.03 -13.82
CA GLU A 444 -12.90 -12.35 -13.43
C GLU A 444 -12.82 -10.84 -13.66
N LEU A 445 -11.71 -10.21 -13.28
CA LEU A 445 -11.47 -8.78 -13.49
C LEU A 445 -11.21 -8.47 -14.97
N ALA A 446 -10.48 -9.34 -15.67
CA ALA A 446 -10.25 -9.19 -17.10
C ALA A 446 -11.58 -9.20 -17.90
N ALA A 447 -12.52 -10.06 -17.53
CA ALA A 447 -13.81 -10.19 -18.20
C ALA A 447 -14.69 -8.93 -18.07
N VAL A 448 -14.72 -8.30 -16.88
CA VAL A 448 -15.52 -7.07 -16.65
C VAL A 448 -14.83 -5.80 -17.14
N ARG A 449 -13.49 -5.76 -17.15
CA ARG A 449 -12.73 -4.66 -17.76
C ARG A 449 -12.98 -4.58 -19.27
N ALA A 450 -13.13 -5.73 -19.93
CA ALA A 450 -13.49 -5.79 -21.35
C ALA A 450 -14.88 -5.19 -21.65
N THR A 451 -15.77 -5.10 -20.65
CA THR A 451 -17.11 -4.52 -20.78
C THR A 451 -17.23 -3.10 -20.23
N GLY A 452 -16.16 -2.55 -19.63
CA GLY A 452 -16.11 -1.18 -19.11
C GLY A 452 -16.86 -0.94 -17.80
N GLU A 453 -17.18 -2.00 -17.04
CA GLU A 453 -17.87 -1.88 -15.75
C GLU A 453 -16.88 -1.90 -14.59
N ALA A 454 -17.01 -0.97 -13.64
CA ALA A 454 -16.33 -1.04 -12.36
C ALA A 454 -17.05 -2.07 -11.48
N ASP A 455 -16.42 -3.23 -11.24
CA ASP A 455 -17.07 -4.33 -10.55
C ASP A 455 -16.27 -4.85 -9.34
N VAL A 456 -16.69 -4.43 -8.15
CA VAL A 456 -16.21 -4.95 -6.87
C VAL A 456 -16.53 -6.45 -6.72
N GLN A 457 -17.60 -6.94 -7.35
CA GLN A 457 -17.96 -8.36 -7.31
C GLN A 457 -16.95 -9.22 -8.06
N ALA A 458 -16.42 -8.77 -9.20
CA ALA A 458 -15.34 -9.47 -9.89
C ALA A 458 -14.05 -9.57 -9.04
N LEU A 459 -13.72 -8.52 -8.29
CA LEU A 459 -12.62 -8.54 -7.31
C LEU A 459 -12.88 -9.56 -6.19
N VAL A 460 -14.08 -9.53 -5.60
CA VAL A 460 -14.51 -10.50 -4.57
C VAL A 460 -14.45 -11.93 -5.10
N ASN A 461 -14.88 -12.15 -6.35
CA ASN A 461 -14.87 -13.46 -6.99
C ASN A 461 -13.44 -13.98 -7.18
N CYS A 462 -12.52 -13.12 -7.65
CA CYS A 462 -11.11 -13.49 -7.77
C CYS A 462 -10.51 -13.87 -6.41
N TYR A 463 -10.70 -13.02 -5.38
CA TYR A 463 -10.23 -13.31 -4.02
C TYR A 463 -10.77 -14.66 -3.51
N ASN A 464 -12.08 -14.87 -3.61
CA ASN A 464 -12.73 -16.09 -3.14
C ASN A 464 -12.23 -17.33 -3.89
N ARG A 465 -12.02 -17.24 -5.22
CA ARG A 465 -11.47 -18.35 -5.99
C ARG A 465 -10.08 -18.72 -5.49
N LEU A 466 -9.17 -17.74 -5.34
CA LEU A 466 -7.81 -17.99 -4.87
C LEU A 466 -7.80 -18.61 -3.45
N VAL A 467 -8.65 -18.13 -2.55
CA VAL A 467 -8.79 -18.73 -1.21
C VAL A 467 -9.36 -20.15 -1.27
N GLN A 468 -10.37 -20.41 -2.11
CA GLN A 468 -10.96 -21.74 -2.30
C GLN A 468 -9.98 -22.74 -2.93
N GLU A 469 -9.09 -22.28 -3.80
CA GLU A 469 -7.97 -23.06 -4.34
C GLU A 469 -6.87 -23.34 -3.29
N GLY A 470 -7.00 -22.79 -2.08
CA GLY A 470 -6.09 -23.00 -0.97
C GLY A 470 -4.83 -22.15 -1.04
N ARG A 471 -4.83 -21.05 -1.80
CA ARG A 471 -3.68 -20.14 -1.95
C ARG A 471 -3.44 -19.35 -0.67
N ASP A 472 -2.19 -19.35 -0.21
CA ASP A 472 -1.77 -18.52 0.92
C ASP A 472 -1.30 -17.14 0.40
N LEU A 473 -2.25 -16.20 0.30
CA LEU A 473 -2.00 -14.84 -0.22
C LEU A 473 -0.96 -14.06 0.62
N ALA A 474 -0.68 -14.46 1.86
CA ALA A 474 0.39 -13.87 2.66
C ALA A 474 1.80 -14.21 2.12
N GLY A 475 1.91 -15.21 1.24
CA GLY A 475 3.13 -15.67 0.59
C GLY A 475 3.60 -14.84 -0.62
N TYR A 476 2.88 -13.78 -1.01
CA TYR A 476 3.15 -13.02 -2.24
C TYR A 476 3.75 -11.63 -1.99
N ARG A 477 4.55 -11.52 -0.93
CA ARG A 477 5.17 -10.29 -0.43
C ARG A 477 6.58 -10.09 -0.97
N THR A 478 7.13 -8.87 -0.83
CA THR A 478 8.51 -8.54 -1.21
C THR A 478 9.51 -9.49 -0.55
N ALA A 479 9.25 -9.82 0.72
CA ALA A 479 10.04 -10.75 1.50
C ALA A 479 10.17 -12.15 0.89
N GLU A 480 9.11 -12.64 0.28
CA GLU A 480 9.07 -13.99 -0.28
C GLU A 480 9.62 -14.01 -1.71
N GLN A 481 9.44 -12.93 -2.49
CA GLN A 481 10.08 -12.76 -3.80
C GLN A 481 11.61 -12.64 -3.67
N ALA A 482 12.11 -11.90 -2.68
CA ALA A 482 13.54 -11.83 -2.41
C ALA A 482 14.12 -13.20 -1.99
N ALA A 483 13.34 -14.00 -1.24
CA ALA A 483 13.76 -15.35 -0.86
C ALA A 483 13.82 -16.29 -2.08
N ASP A 484 12.94 -16.14 -3.07
CA ASP A 484 13.01 -16.92 -4.32
C ASP A 484 14.32 -16.73 -5.06
N ILE A 485 14.81 -15.49 -5.14
CA ILE A 485 16.06 -15.20 -5.85
C ILE A 485 17.26 -15.83 -5.12
N ILE A 486 17.27 -15.78 -3.78
CA ILE A 486 18.31 -16.41 -2.96
C ILE A 486 18.27 -17.93 -3.12
N ASP A 487 17.08 -18.52 -3.11
CA ASP A 487 16.87 -19.95 -3.28
C ASP A 487 17.19 -20.41 -4.71
N LEU A 488 16.90 -19.60 -5.72
CA LEU A 488 17.29 -19.83 -7.11
C LEU A 488 18.80 -19.90 -7.24
N ALA A 489 19.50 -18.91 -6.70
CA ALA A 489 20.97 -18.89 -6.72
C ALA A 489 21.56 -20.11 -6.01
N ARG A 490 20.99 -20.52 -4.87
CA ARG A 490 21.41 -21.74 -4.16
C ARG A 490 21.16 -22.99 -5.00
N ALA A 491 19.98 -23.12 -5.62
CA ALA A 491 19.60 -24.30 -6.39
C ALA A 491 20.38 -24.44 -7.71
N LEU A 492 20.87 -23.32 -8.26
CA LEU A 492 21.74 -23.25 -9.43
C LEU A 492 23.24 -23.23 -9.09
N ASP A 493 23.61 -23.35 -7.81
CA ASP A 493 24.99 -23.30 -7.30
C ASP A 493 25.77 -22.03 -7.73
N LEU A 494 25.08 -20.89 -7.74
CA LEU A 494 25.66 -19.59 -8.09
C LEU A 494 26.34 -18.97 -6.86
N ALA A 495 27.67 -18.85 -6.92
CA ALA A 495 28.46 -18.22 -5.87
C ALA A 495 28.19 -16.71 -5.73
N GLN A 496 27.98 -16.04 -6.87
CA GLN A 496 27.63 -14.62 -6.96
C GLN A 496 26.66 -14.36 -8.11
N ILE A 497 25.90 -13.27 -8.02
CA ILE A 497 25.01 -12.76 -9.06
C ILE A 497 25.19 -11.24 -9.23
N ASP A 498 24.92 -10.75 -10.44
CA ASP A 498 24.66 -9.33 -10.68
C ASP A 498 23.16 -9.09 -10.68
N LEU A 499 22.67 -8.29 -9.73
CA LEU A 499 21.25 -8.18 -9.50
C LEU A 499 20.70 -6.91 -10.14
N TYR A 500 19.71 -7.08 -11.03
CA TYR A 500 19.00 -5.99 -11.68
C TYR A 500 17.55 -5.97 -11.21
N GLY A 501 17.13 -4.84 -10.64
CA GLY A 501 15.72 -4.59 -10.30
C GLY A 501 15.21 -3.32 -10.96
N GLY A 502 14.18 -3.44 -11.79
CA GLY A 502 13.40 -2.31 -12.28
C GLY A 502 12.29 -1.95 -11.29
N GLU A 503 11.93 -0.69 -11.12
CA GLU A 503 10.73 -0.23 -10.39
C GLU A 503 10.53 -0.93 -9.03
N TYR A 504 9.44 -1.68 -8.82
CA TYR A 504 9.21 -2.46 -7.61
C TYR A 504 10.23 -3.61 -7.45
N GLY A 505 10.66 -4.24 -8.53
CA GLY A 505 11.81 -5.15 -8.55
C GLY A 505 13.09 -4.57 -7.94
N ALA A 506 13.27 -3.24 -7.91
CA ALA A 506 14.37 -2.60 -7.18
C ALA A 506 14.26 -2.77 -5.65
N ALA A 507 13.04 -2.77 -5.11
CA ALA A 507 12.80 -3.07 -3.69
C ALA A 507 13.09 -4.55 -3.38
N VAL A 508 12.67 -5.46 -4.28
CA VAL A 508 12.99 -6.89 -4.18
C VAL A 508 14.50 -7.11 -4.21
N ALA A 509 15.18 -6.50 -5.20
CA ALA A 509 16.63 -6.60 -5.37
C ALA A 509 17.40 -6.07 -4.16
N ARG A 510 16.96 -4.92 -3.63
CA ARG A 510 17.51 -4.37 -2.40
C ARG A 510 17.34 -5.33 -1.21
N GLN A 511 16.18 -5.99 -1.09
CA GLN A 511 15.95 -6.94 0.00
C GLN A 511 16.77 -8.23 -0.14
N VAL A 512 17.10 -8.67 -1.36
CA VAL A 512 18.08 -9.74 -1.60
C VAL A 512 19.45 -9.32 -1.08
N ALA A 513 19.91 -8.12 -1.44
CA ALA A 513 21.19 -7.57 -1.00
C ALA A 513 21.27 -7.45 0.53
N GLU A 514 20.17 -7.13 1.21
CA GLU A 514 20.12 -7.09 2.68
C GLU A 514 20.23 -8.46 3.34
N ARG A 515 19.62 -9.49 2.74
CA ARG A 515 19.54 -10.83 3.34
C ARG A 515 20.70 -11.74 2.95
N ALA A 516 21.30 -11.51 1.80
CA ALA A 516 22.40 -12.29 1.26
C ALA A 516 23.48 -11.38 0.62
N PRO A 517 24.10 -10.47 1.39
CA PRO A 517 25.05 -9.50 0.85
C PRO A 517 26.26 -10.16 0.17
N GLY A 518 26.67 -11.36 0.63
CA GLY A 518 27.78 -12.11 0.01
C GLY A 518 27.46 -12.73 -1.35
N LEU A 519 26.17 -12.83 -1.70
CA LEU A 519 25.70 -13.34 -2.99
C LEU A 519 25.70 -12.26 -4.08
N VAL A 520 25.49 -10.99 -3.73
CA VAL A 520 25.31 -9.90 -4.69
C VAL A 520 26.66 -9.24 -5.01
N ARG A 521 27.15 -9.40 -6.24
CA ARG A 521 28.37 -8.73 -6.71
C ARG A 521 28.11 -7.27 -7.06
N THR A 522 27.05 -7.01 -7.83
CA THR A 522 26.60 -5.67 -8.20
C THR A 522 25.09 -5.55 -8.04
N LEU A 523 24.61 -4.34 -7.72
CA LEU A 523 23.20 -4.03 -7.57
C LEU A 523 22.79 -2.87 -8.48
N VAL A 524 21.97 -3.15 -9.49
CA VAL A 524 21.36 -2.14 -10.36
C VAL A 524 19.91 -1.89 -9.93
N LEU A 525 19.63 -0.62 -9.64
CA LEU A 525 18.32 -0.11 -9.27
C LEU A 525 17.81 0.81 -10.40
N ASP A 526 17.08 0.25 -11.35
CA ASP A 526 16.52 1.00 -12.49
C ASP A 526 15.16 1.60 -12.13
N ARG A 527 15.05 2.92 -12.18
CA ARG A 527 13.84 3.70 -11.90
C ARG A 527 13.18 3.25 -10.59
N PRO A 528 13.92 3.26 -9.47
CA PRO A 528 13.61 2.37 -8.37
C PRO A 528 12.45 2.82 -7.50
N TRP A 529 11.65 1.84 -7.08
CA TRP A 529 10.78 1.92 -5.93
C TRP A 529 11.62 1.64 -4.66
N PRO A 530 11.76 2.60 -3.72
CA PRO A 530 12.54 2.39 -2.51
C PRO A 530 11.94 1.32 -1.60
N LEU A 531 12.78 0.48 -0.98
CA LEU A 531 12.34 -0.58 -0.07
C LEU A 531 11.56 -0.06 1.15
N ALA A 532 11.92 1.11 1.67
CA ALA A 532 11.21 1.75 2.78
C ALA A 532 10.22 2.80 2.28
N GLY A 533 8.93 2.63 2.64
CA GLY A 533 8.02 3.75 2.83
C GLY A 533 7.54 4.49 1.57
N VAL A 534 7.41 3.83 0.43
CA VAL A 534 6.53 4.38 -0.61
C VAL A 534 5.10 4.12 -0.20
N THR A 535 4.39 5.21 0.02
CA THR A 535 2.95 5.17 0.17
C THR A 535 2.31 5.50 -1.19
N PRO A 536 1.13 4.97 -1.49
CA PRO A 536 0.29 5.44 -2.60
C PRO A 536 0.05 6.96 -2.58
N LEU A 537 0.23 7.60 -1.42
CA LEU A 537 0.21 9.05 -1.26
C LEU A 537 1.45 9.75 -1.83
N GLU A 538 2.65 9.19 -1.65
CA GLU A 538 3.85 9.68 -2.32
C GLU A 538 3.71 9.51 -3.84
N GLN A 539 3.14 8.39 -4.29
CA GLN A 539 2.85 8.11 -5.69
C GLN A 539 1.87 9.14 -6.29
N ALA A 540 0.83 9.53 -5.56
CA ALA A 540 -0.15 10.54 -5.99
C ALA A 540 0.48 11.91 -6.29
N MET A 541 1.57 12.27 -5.60
CA MET A 541 2.25 13.56 -5.81
C MET A 541 3.28 13.53 -6.95
N ALA A 542 3.74 12.34 -7.37
CA ALA A 542 4.86 12.19 -8.28
C ALA A 542 4.60 12.79 -9.68
N PRO A 543 3.46 12.53 -10.35
CA PRO A 543 3.22 13.04 -11.71
C PRO A 543 3.21 14.56 -11.78
N TYR A 544 2.53 15.22 -10.84
CA TYR A 544 2.47 16.68 -10.80
C TYR A 544 3.82 17.30 -10.43
N SER A 545 4.61 16.64 -9.57
CA SER A 545 5.97 17.08 -9.25
C SER A 545 6.91 17.01 -10.46
N ALA A 546 6.79 15.97 -11.28
CA ALA A 546 7.52 15.81 -12.54
C ALA A 546 7.10 16.87 -13.56
N LEU A 547 5.80 17.13 -13.71
CA LEU A 547 5.27 18.17 -14.59
C LEU A 547 5.77 19.58 -14.20
N ARG A 548 5.74 19.92 -12.91
CA ARG A 548 6.32 21.19 -12.42
C ARG A 548 7.81 21.28 -12.66
N LYS A 549 8.53 20.15 -12.71
CA LYS A 549 9.95 20.16 -13.08
C LYS A 549 10.15 20.49 -14.55
N ILE A 550 9.33 19.95 -15.45
CA ILE A 550 9.34 20.33 -16.87
C ILE A 550 9.11 21.83 -17.04
N PHE A 551 8.13 22.41 -16.34
CA PHE A 551 7.88 23.84 -16.40
C PHE A 551 9.08 24.67 -15.95
N ARG A 552 9.77 24.25 -14.88
CA ARG A 552 11.01 24.91 -14.41
C ARG A 552 12.16 24.77 -15.39
N ASP A 553 12.35 23.58 -15.96
CA ASP A 553 13.43 23.32 -16.91
C ASP A 553 13.20 24.09 -18.23
N CYS A 554 11.96 24.16 -18.71
CA CYS A 554 11.58 25.01 -19.84
C CYS A 554 11.81 26.49 -19.55
N ALA A 555 11.41 26.99 -18.37
CA ALA A 555 11.64 28.38 -17.98
C ALA A 555 13.14 28.73 -17.86
N ALA A 556 13.99 27.75 -17.52
CA ALA A 556 15.43 27.90 -17.47
C ALA A 556 16.09 27.84 -18.86
N ASP A 557 15.47 27.16 -19.83
CA ASP A 557 15.89 27.17 -21.22
C ASP A 557 15.47 28.48 -21.91
N LYS A 558 16.42 29.09 -22.64
CA LYS A 558 16.20 30.42 -23.24
C LYS A 558 15.14 30.40 -24.34
N ALA A 559 15.11 29.36 -25.18
CA ALA A 559 14.18 29.29 -26.29
C ALA A 559 12.79 28.87 -25.78
N CYS A 560 12.73 27.85 -24.93
CA CYS A 560 11.48 27.35 -24.36
C CYS A 560 10.80 28.41 -23.47
N GLY A 561 11.53 29.00 -22.52
CA GLY A 561 10.97 30.01 -21.62
C GLY A 561 10.50 31.28 -22.32
N ALA A 562 11.10 31.63 -23.47
CA ALA A 562 10.64 32.74 -24.29
C ALA A 562 9.38 32.39 -25.11
N ALA A 563 9.27 31.15 -25.57
CA ALA A 563 8.12 30.68 -26.36
C ALA A 563 6.89 30.38 -25.49
N TYR A 564 7.10 29.88 -24.26
CA TYR A 564 6.04 29.34 -23.41
C TYR A 564 6.13 29.86 -21.96
N PRO A 565 5.75 31.12 -21.71
CA PRO A 565 5.66 31.66 -20.35
C PRO A 565 4.47 31.04 -19.58
N ASP A 566 4.51 31.07 -18.24
CA ASP A 566 3.36 30.80 -17.37
C ASP A 566 2.66 29.43 -17.57
N LEU A 567 3.43 28.40 -17.96
CA LEU A 567 2.91 27.07 -18.30
C LEU A 567 2.06 26.39 -17.22
N GLU A 568 2.40 26.57 -15.93
CA GLU A 568 1.64 25.97 -14.82
C GLU A 568 0.23 26.56 -14.75
N GLU A 569 0.09 27.88 -14.95
CA GLU A 569 -1.21 28.56 -15.00
C GLU A 569 -2.00 28.15 -16.24
N GLN A 570 -1.34 28.10 -17.41
CA GLN A 570 -1.97 27.65 -18.66
C GLN A 570 -2.50 26.22 -18.54
N PHE A 571 -1.72 25.30 -17.97
CA PHE A 571 -2.13 23.91 -17.76
C PHE A 571 -3.38 23.80 -16.89
N LEU A 572 -3.42 24.47 -15.74
CA LEU A 572 -4.58 24.44 -14.85
C LEU A 572 -5.82 25.06 -15.51
N ALA A 573 -5.65 26.16 -16.25
CA ALA A 573 -6.74 26.79 -16.99
C ALA A 573 -7.29 25.89 -18.11
N VAL A 574 -6.43 25.12 -18.78
CA VAL A 574 -6.85 24.11 -19.76
C VAL A 574 -7.73 23.05 -19.10
N ILE A 575 -7.33 22.50 -17.95
CA ILE A 575 -8.14 21.50 -17.25
C ILE A 575 -9.52 22.08 -16.87
N ASP A 576 -9.55 23.28 -16.29
CA ASP A 576 -10.80 23.94 -15.90
C ASP A 576 -11.72 24.16 -17.11
N PHE A 577 -11.17 24.63 -18.23
CA PHE A 577 -11.92 24.82 -19.46
C PHE A 577 -12.55 23.52 -19.97
N TYR A 578 -11.78 22.44 -20.04
CA TYR A 578 -12.25 21.15 -20.57
C TYR A 578 -13.19 20.41 -19.62
N ASN A 579 -13.13 20.68 -18.32
CA ASN A 579 -14.11 20.19 -17.34
C ASN A 579 -15.45 20.95 -17.42
N ALA A 580 -15.43 22.23 -17.79
CA ALA A 580 -16.64 23.03 -17.95
C ALA A 580 -17.33 22.88 -19.32
N THR A 581 -16.66 22.27 -20.29
CA THR A 581 -17.11 22.22 -21.70
C THR A 581 -17.74 20.87 -22.07
N PRO A 582 -18.90 20.84 -22.77
CA PRO A 582 -19.54 19.59 -23.19
C PRO A 582 -18.66 18.75 -24.12
N ALA A 583 -18.68 17.42 -23.98
CA ALA A 583 -17.84 16.48 -24.73
C ALA A 583 -17.74 16.69 -26.26
N PRO A 584 -18.80 17.10 -27.01
CA PRO A 584 -18.69 17.39 -28.44
C PRO A 584 -17.73 18.55 -28.79
N ALA A 585 -17.45 19.44 -27.86
CA ALA A 585 -16.53 20.57 -28.02
C ALA A 585 -15.09 20.26 -27.55
N ASN A 586 -14.84 19.08 -26.97
CA ASN A 586 -13.54 18.71 -26.40
C ASN A 586 -12.56 18.05 -27.39
N ILE A 587 -12.83 18.10 -28.70
CA ILE A 587 -11.92 17.76 -29.82
C ILE A 587 -10.97 16.58 -29.51
N GLY A 588 -11.52 15.39 -29.25
CA GLY A 588 -10.75 14.14 -29.08
C GLY A 588 -9.90 14.02 -27.80
N TYR A 589 -9.71 15.08 -27.01
CA TYR A 589 -8.90 15.05 -25.78
C TYR A 589 -9.71 14.70 -24.52
N GLY A 590 -11.04 14.76 -24.57
CA GLY A 590 -11.90 14.32 -23.46
C GLY A 590 -12.08 15.37 -22.36
N THR A 591 -12.13 14.94 -21.10
CA THR A 591 -12.27 15.84 -19.95
C THR A 591 -10.93 16.47 -19.58
N GLY A 592 -10.93 17.48 -18.70
CA GLY A 592 -9.70 18.03 -18.17
C GLY A 592 -8.84 16.97 -17.45
N SER A 593 -9.48 16.03 -16.74
CA SER A 593 -8.77 14.90 -16.12
C SER A 593 -8.10 13.99 -17.15
N ALA A 594 -8.79 13.70 -18.27
CA ALA A 594 -8.21 12.90 -19.35
C ALA A 594 -7.00 13.59 -20.00
N ILE A 595 -7.04 14.91 -20.14
CA ILE A 595 -5.88 15.70 -20.60
C ILE A 595 -4.71 15.60 -19.63
N ALA A 596 -4.97 15.72 -18.32
CA ALA A 596 -3.93 15.62 -17.31
C ALA A 596 -3.27 14.24 -17.33
N GLU A 597 -4.07 13.17 -17.37
CA GLU A 597 -3.59 11.79 -17.48
C GLU A 597 -2.78 11.56 -18.76
N PHE A 598 -3.26 12.08 -19.90
CA PHE A 598 -2.54 12.02 -21.16
C PHE A 598 -1.19 12.73 -21.10
N ILE A 599 -1.13 13.91 -20.47
CA ILE A 599 0.14 14.62 -20.27
C ILE A 599 1.08 13.79 -19.38
N PHE A 600 0.60 13.20 -18.28
CA PHE A 600 1.43 12.34 -17.44
C PHE A 600 1.94 11.08 -18.17
N ASP A 601 1.15 10.52 -19.08
CA ASP A 601 1.58 9.42 -19.95
C ASP A 601 2.68 9.86 -20.93
N LEU A 602 2.58 11.05 -21.52
CA LEU A 602 3.69 11.63 -22.33
C LEU A 602 4.97 11.78 -21.50
N LEU A 603 4.86 12.31 -20.28
CA LEU A 603 6.00 12.39 -19.34
C LEU A 603 6.65 11.03 -19.12
N ALA A 604 5.84 9.99 -18.91
CA ALA A 604 6.34 8.64 -18.70
C ALA A 604 7.03 8.09 -19.95
N ARG A 605 6.47 8.31 -21.14
CA ARG A 605 6.98 7.70 -22.39
C ARG A 605 8.19 8.40 -22.98
N ASP A 606 8.16 9.73 -23.08
CA ASP A 606 9.14 10.53 -23.82
C ASP A 606 9.85 11.61 -22.98
N GLY A 607 9.50 11.74 -21.70
CA GLY A 607 10.09 12.75 -20.82
C GLY A 607 9.49 14.15 -20.99
N GLY A 608 8.41 14.28 -21.75
CA GLY A 608 7.60 15.47 -21.88
C GLY A 608 8.19 16.56 -22.77
N GLU A 609 8.96 16.20 -23.80
CA GLU A 609 9.57 17.16 -24.73
C GLU A 609 8.53 18.05 -25.42
N ALA A 610 7.37 17.50 -25.78
CA ALA A 610 6.29 18.23 -26.44
C ALA A 610 5.36 18.97 -25.46
N VAL A 611 5.48 18.73 -24.15
CA VAL A 611 4.48 19.17 -23.15
C VAL A 611 4.36 20.70 -23.06
N PRO A 612 5.46 21.50 -23.04
CA PRO A 612 5.34 22.96 -23.06
C PRO A 612 4.53 23.47 -24.27
N ALA A 613 4.85 22.97 -25.46
CA ALA A 613 4.16 23.34 -26.69
C ALA A 613 2.70 22.88 -26.70
N LEU A 614 2.42 21.68 -26.18
CA LEU A 614 1.08 21.10 -26.12
C LEU A 614 0.18 21.91 -25.18
N VAL A 615 0.65 22.19 -23.97
CA VAL A 615 -0.09 23.00 -22.98
C VAL A 615 -0.41 24.37 -23.56
N SER A 616 0.57 25.01 -24.21
CA SER A 616 0.37 26.32 -24.83
C SER A 616 -0.59 26.28 -26.01
N ALA A 617 -0.52 25.27 -26.86
CA ALA A 617 -1.45 25.08 -27.97
C ALA A 617 -2.89 24.86 -27.47
N LEU A 618 -3.08 24.04 -26.43
CA LEU A 618 -4.39 23.81 -25.83
C LEU A 618 -4.95 25.09 -25.18
N ALA A 619 -4.12 25.85 -24.45
CA ALA A 619 -4.51 27.12 -23.85
C ALA A 619 -4.90 28.17 -24.92
N GLY A 620 -4.19 28.17 -26.06
CA GLY A 620 -4.49 29.02 -27.21
C GLY A 620 -5.63 28.53 -28.10
N SER A 621 -6.25 27.38 -27.78
CA SER A 621 -7.23 26.70 -28.64
C SER A 621 -6.70 26.37 -30.06
N ASP A 622 -5.39 26.19 -30.21
CA ASP A 622 -4.74 25.71 -31.43
C ASP A 622 -4.74 24.18 -31.47
N TYR A 623 -5.93 23.62 -31.67
CA TYR A 623 -6.14 22.17 -31.70
C TYR A 623 -5.39 21.48 -32.83
N GLY A 624 -5.13 22.20 -33.93
CA GLY A 624 -4.34 21.67 -35.05
C GLY A 624 -2.90 21.41 -34.64
N THR A 625 -2.29 22.36 -33.91
CA THR A 625 -0.95 22.19 -33.36
C THR A 625 -0.91 21.19 -32.21
N ALA A 626 -1.85 21.26 -31.26
CA ALA A 626 -1.95 20.29 -30.17
C ALA A 626 -2.00 18.85 -30.73
N CYS A 627 -2.83 18.63 -31.75
CA CYS A 627 -2.96 17.33 -32.40
C CYS A 627 -1.66 16.82 -33.03
N ARG A 628 -0.92 17.69 -33.72
CA ARG A 628 0.36 17.33 -34.34
C ARG A 628 1.44 17.04 -33.31
N LEU A 629 1.43 17.74 -32.18
CA LEU A 629 2.39 17.56 -31.10
C LEU A 629 2.14 16.24 -30.37
N ALA A 630 0.89 15.97 -30.01
CA ALA A 630 0.51 14.76 -29.31
C ALA A 630 -0.95 14.43 -29.60
N SER A 631 -1.17 13.46 -30.50
CA SER A 631 -2.51 12.97 -30.81
C SER A 631 -3.02 12.08 -29.66
N PRO A 632 -4.21 12.33 -29.11
CA PRO A 632 -4.76 11.50 -28.05
C PRO A 632 -5.22 10.13 -28.57
N PRO A 633 -5.39 9.14 -27.67
CA PRO A 633 -6.12 7.91 -27.92
C PRO A 633 -7.44 8.15 -28.69
N GLY A 634 -7.56 7.62 -29.91
CA GLY A 634 -8.75 7.81 -30.77
C GLY A 634 -8.66 8.95 -31.79
N GLY A 635 -7.52 9.65 -31.83
CA GLY A 635 -7.21 10.67 -32.84
C GLY A 635 -7.92 12.01 -32.60
N CYS A 636 -7.47 13.05 -33.29
CA CYS A 636 -8.04 14.38 -33.12
C CYS A 636 -9.20 14.60 -34.10
N ARG A 637 -10.37 14.95 -33.57
CA ARG A 637 -11.51 15.40 -34.39
C ARG A 637 -11.51 16.92 -34.50
N LEU A 638 -10.80 17.46 -35.48
CA LEU A 638 -10.76 18.92 -35.70
C LEU A 638 -12.12 19.42 -36.23
N PRO A 639 -12.73 20.46 -35.63
CA PRO A 639 -13.94 21.05 -36.19
C PRO A 639 -13.63 21.76 -37.51
N ALA A 640 -14.56 21.68 -38.47
CA ALA A 640 -14.49 22.52 -39.66
C ALA A 640 -14.46 23.99 -39.22
N ALA A 641 -13.45 24.73 -39.69
CA ALA A 641 -13.07 26.06 -39.23
C ALA A 641 -14.27 27.00 -38.94
N SER A 642 -14.65 27.15 -37.67
CA SER A 642 -15.35 28.34 -37.20
C SER A 642 -15.14 28.57 -35.69
N ALA A 643 -14.54 29.74 -35.40
CA ALA A 643 -14.57 30.53 -34.16
C ALA A 643 -14.30 29.82 -32.82
N ALA A 644 -13.01 29.65 -32.47
CA ALA A 644 -12.57 29.53 -31.09
C ALA A 644 -12.56 30.93 -30.42
N ALA A 645 -13.23 31.07 -29.28
CA ALA A 645 -13.04 32.23 -28.41
C ALA A 645 -11.87 31.93 -27.45
N PRO A 646 -10.92 32.86 -27.25
CA PRO A 646 -9.79 32.65 -26.35
C PRO A 646 -10.26 32.47 -24.90
N VAL A 647 -9.61 31.57 -24.15
CA VAL A 647 -9.85 31.38 -22.71
C VAL A 647 -9.32 32.61 -21.97
N THR A 648 -10.21 33.53 -21.57
CA THR A 648 -9.85 34.63 -20.67
C THR A 648 -10.23 34.29 -19.24
N THR A 649 -9.25 34.32 -18.35
CA THR A 649 -9.43 34.26 -16.90
C THR A 649 -10.50 35.25 -16.42
N THR A 650 -11.42 34.77 -15.57
CA THR A 650 -12.46 35.50 -14.80
C THR A 650 -13.88 35.52 -15.40
N ALA A 651 -14.72 34.55 -15.04
CA ALA A 651 -16.15 34.77 -14.78
C ALA A 651 -16.75 33.56 -14.02
N ALA A 652 -17.30 33.82 -12.83
CA ALA A 652 -18.12 32.86 -12.09
C ALA A 652 -19.41 32.57 -12.86
N ILE A 653 -19.81 31.29 -12.97
CA ILE A 653 -21.07 30.91 -13.62
C ILE A 653 -21.83 29.92 -12.74
N THR A 654 -23.04 30.34 -12.38
CA THR A 654 -24.14 29.63 -11.73
C THR A 654 -24.67 28.46 -12.57
N GLU A 655 -25.03 27.37 -11.90
CA GLU A 655 -25.72 26.19 -12.43
C GLU A 655 -26.93 26.52 -13.31
N THR A 656 -27.09 25.81 -14.44
CA THR A 656 -28.32 25.07 -14.85
C THR A 656 -28.19 24.49 -16.26
N GLY A 657 -28.57 23.21 -16.44
CA GLY A 657 -28.96 22.66 -17.75
C GLY A 657 -28.65 21.17 -17.96
N ALA A 658 -29.67 20.31 -17.90
CA ALA A 658 -29.59 18.87 -18.15
C ALA A 658 -29.50 18.51 -19.66
N THR A 659 -28.83 17.41 -20.00
CA THR A 659 -28.68 16.82 -21.35
C THR A 659 -29.77 15.77 -21.68
N PRO A 660 -30.16 15.58 -22.97
CA PRO A 660 -31.19 14.61 -23.37
C PRO A 660 -30.62 13.19 -23.56
N ALA A 661 -31.44 12.18 -23.26
CA ALA A 661 -31.07 10.76 -23.30
C ALA A 661 -31.29 10.10 -24.68
N VAL A 662 -30.29 9.38 -25.19
CA VAL A 662 -30.40 8.47 -26.35
C VAL A 662 -31.01 7.14 -25.90
N SER A 663 -32.00 6.60 -26.63
CA SER A 663 -32.80 5.47 -26.15
C SER A 663 -32.54 4.11 -26.81
N THR A 664 -31.83 4.00 -27.95
CA THR A 664 -31.37 2.72 -28.56
C THR A 664 -30.19 2.91 -29.54
N TRP A 665 -29.48 1.83 -29.90
CA TRP A 665 -28.40 1.85 -30.90
C TRP A 665 -28.88 2.23 -32.32
N ARG A 666 -30.12 1.90 -32.68
CA ARG A 666 -30.68 2.26 -34.00
C ARG A 666 -30.91 3.75 -34.17
N THR A 667 -31.20 4.44 -33.07
CA THR A 667 -31.39 5.91 -33.07
C THR A 667 -30.07 6.67 -33.03
N PHE A 668 -28.94 5.96 -32.92
CA PHE A 668 -27.60 6.54 -32.99
C PHE A 668 -27.17 6.81 -34.44
N PHE A 669 -27.56 5.94 -35.38
CA PHE A 669 -27.26 6.10 -36.80
C PHE A 669 -28.37 6.86 -37.51
N SER A 670 -27.97 7.72 -38.44
CA SER A 670 -28.89 8.60 -39.15
C SER A 670 -29.79 7.86 -40.17
N ASP A 671 -29.25 6.90 -40.92
CA ASP A 671 -29.99 5.93 -41.75
C ASP A 671 -29.19 4.63 -41.92
N LEU A 672 -29.72 3.50 -41.42
CA LEU A 672 -29.01 2.21 -41.46
C LEU A 672 -28.99 1.53 -42.84
N ASN A 673 -29.90 1.90 -43.75
CA ASN A 673 -29.93 1.34 -45.10
C ASN A 673 -29.04 2.13 -46.08
N ASN A 674 -28.69 3.36 -45.71
CA ASN A 674 -27.80 4.23 -46.48
C ASN A 674 -26.95 5.10 -45.54
N PRO A 675 -26.04 4.49 -44.75
CA PRO A 675 -25.25 5.20 -43.76
C PRO A 675 -24.30 6.19 -44.42
N THR A 676 -24.00 7.28 -43.72
CA THR A 676 -22.92 8.19 -44.13
C THR A 676 -21.57 7.44 -44.18
N PRO A 677 -20.56 7.93 -44.92
CA PRO A 677 -19.28 7.23 -45.03
C PRO A 677 -18.63 6.90 -43.68
N ASP A 678 -18.75 7.80 -42.69
CA ASP A 678 -18.20 7.63 -41.35
C ASP A 678 -18.99 6.59 -40.54
N GLU A 679 -20.33 6.58 -40.67
CA GLU A 679 -21.19 5.56 -40.06
C GLU A 679 -20.99 4.19 -40.72
N ALA A 680 -20.74 4.15 -42.02
CA ALA A 680 -20.44 2.91 -42.73
C ALA A 680 -19.10 2.33 -42.26
N ALA A 681 -18.06 3.17 -42.15
CA ALA A 681 -16.74 2.78 -41.66
C ALA A 681 -16.79 2.28 -40.22
N LEU A 682 -17.56 2.94 -39.36
CA LEU A 682 -17.77 2.51 -37.97
C LEU A 682 -18.50 1.16 -37.89
N LEU A 683 -19.52 0.94 -38.72
CA LEU A 683 -20.22 -0.35 -38.75
C LEU A 683 -19.33 -1.47 -39.29
N ASP A 684 -18.48 -1.19 -40.26
CA ASP A 684 -17.50 -2.17 -40.77
C ASP A 684 -16.39 -2.46 -39.74
N GLN A 685 -15.96 -1.45 -38.98
CA GLN A 685 -15.01 -1.60 -37.88
C GLN A 685 -15.60 -2.47 -36.76
N LEU A 686 -16.81 -2.17 -36.29
CA LEU A 686 -17.50 -2.97 -35.27
C LEU A 686 -17.71 -4.41 -35.71
N GLN A 687 -18.03 -4.64 -36.99
CA GLN A 687 -18.15 -5.98 -37.55
C GLN A 687 -16.81 -6.74 -37.49
N GLY A 688 -15.71 -6.08 -37.84
CA GLY A 688 -14.38 -6.65 -37.81
C GLY A 688 -13.88 -6.97 -36.40
N GLU A 689 -14.06 -6.04 -35.46
CA GLU A 689 -13.63 -6.19 -34.06
C GLU A 689 -14.40 -7.26 -33.31
N LEU A 690 -15.70 -7.41 -33.61
CA LEU A 690 -16.53 -8.47 -33.04
C LEU A 690 -16.39 -9.80 -33.79
N GLY A 691 -15.59 -9.85 -34.85
CA GLY A 691 -15.35 -11.06 -35.65
C GLY A 691 -16.60 -11.61 -36.33
N LEU A 692 -17.59 -10.77 -36.64
CA LEU A 692 -18.87 -11.19 -37.21
C LEU A 692 -18.79 -11.32 -38.73
N ALA A 693 -19.34 -12.41 -39.26
CA ALA A 693 -19.17 -12.77 -40.66
C ALA A 693 -19.95 -11.86 -41.61
N THR A 694 -21.12 -11.36 -41.19
CA THR A 694 -21.98 -10.52 -42.02
C THR A 694 -22.52 -9.30 -41.28
N ARG A 695 -22.98 -8.30 -42.04
CA ARG A 695 -23.59 -7.08 -41.50
C ARG A 695 -24.93 -7.37 -40.82
N GLU A 696 -25.62 -8.40 -41.26
CA GLU A 696 -26.87 -8.85 -40.65
C GLU A 696 -26.61 -9.49 -39.27
N ASP A 697 -25.52 -10.24 -39.12
CA ASP A 697 -25.09 -10.79 -37.83
C ASP A 697 -24.68 -9.69 -36.85
N LEU A 698 -24.00 -8.63 -37.34
CA LEU A 698 -23.71 -7.45 -36.54
C LEU A 698 -24.99 -6.78 -36.02
N PHE A 699 -25.96 -6.54 -36.89
CA PHE A 699 -27.20 -5.90 -36.46
C PHE A 699 -28.01 -6.78 -35.50
N ALA A 700 -28.05 -8.09 -35.72
CA ALA A 700 -28.69 -9.04 -34.81
C ALA A 700 -27.98 -9.08 -33.44
N TYR A 701 -26.66 -8.98 -33.40
CA TYR A 701 -25.90 -8.86 -32.16
C TYR A 701 -26.18 -7.54 -31.43
N LEU A 702 -26.13 -6.40 -32.13
CA LEU A 702 -26.43 -5.09 -31.55
C LEU A 702 -27.87 -4.99 -31.01
N ASP A 703 -28.81 -5.74 -31.59
CA ASP A 703 -30.19 -5.85 -31.12
C ASP A 703 -30.35 -6.49 -29.75
N THR A 704 -29.36 -7.29 -29.33
CA THR A 704 -29.36 -7.90 -28.01
C THR A 704 -28.86 -6.96 -26.93
N LEU A 705 -28.25 -5.83 -27.30
CA LEU A 705 -27.65 -4.87 -26.37
C LEU A 705 -28.68 -3.88 -25.83
N ALA A 706 -28.60 -3.61 -24.52
CA ALA A 706 -29.34 -2.51 -23.91
C ALA A 706 -28.74 -1.15 -24.35
N PRO A 707 -29.53 -0.05 -24.33
CA PRO A 707 -29.06 1.28 -24.80
C PRO A 707 -27.78 1.79 -24.12
N ALA A 708 -27.56 1.40 -22.86
CA ALA A 708 -26.37 1.78 -22.09
C ALA A 708 -25.09 1.00 -22.48
N GLN A 709 -25.24 -0.18 -23.08
CA GLN A 709 -24.12 -1.08 -23.46
C GLN A 709 -23.59 -0.78 -24.87
N PHE A 710 -24.37 -0.10 -25.70
CA PHE A 710 -23.98 0.24 -27.06
C PHE A 710 -22.93 1.36 -27.10
N MET A 711 -23.05 2.40 -26.27
CA MET A 711 -22.15 3.57 -26.31
C MET A 711 -20.68 3.27 -26.02
N PRO A 712 -20.31 2.38 -25.09
CA PRO A 712 -18.93 1.97 -24.87
C PRO A 712 -18.33 1.20 -26.06
N LEU A 713 -19.15 0.39 -26.75
CA LEU A 713 -18.73 -0.40 -27.91
C LEU A 713 -18.33 0.50 -29.10
N VAL A 714 -18.98 1.65 -29.26
CA VAL A 714 -18.65 2.65 -30.31
C VAL A 714 -17.49 3.59 -29.93
N ALA A 715 -17.11 3.60 -28.66
CA ALA A 715 -16.12 4.52 -28.08
C ALA A 715 -14.70 3.92 -28.01
N ALA A 716 -14.52 2.65 -28.35
CA ALA A 716 -13.21 2.02 -28.56
C ALA A 716 -12.86 2.09 -30.04
N PRO A 717 -11.93 2.98 -30.44
CA PRO A 717 -10.54 2.54 -30.49
C PRO A 717 -9.56 3.62 -30.04
N GLY A 718 -8.60 3.29 -29.18
CA GLY A 718 -7.54 4.24 -28.84
C GLY A 718 -6.69 3.91 -27.62
N ALA A 719 -7.15 3.06 -26.71
CA ALA A 719 -6.31 2.59 -25.62
C ALA A 719 -5.22 1.67 -26.19
N THR A 720 -4.02 2.19 -26.41
CA THR A 720 -2.82 1.34 -26.36
C THR A 720 -2.66 0.88 -24.93
N VAL A 721 -3.23 -0.28 -24.63
CA VAL A 721 -2.81 -1.12 -23.51
C VAL A 721 -1.40 -1.56 -23.86
N THR A 722 -0.38 -0.96 -23.24
CA THR A 722 0.80 -1.78 -22.95
C THR A 722 0.28 -2.87 -22.03
N THR A 723 0.21 -4.08 -22.55
CA THR A 723 -0.07 -5.29 -21.78
C THR A 723 1.10 -5.49 -20.83
N VAL A 724 1.12 -4.74 -19.73
CA VAL A 724 1.90 -5.17 -18.58
C VAL A 724 1.18 -6.44 -18.13
N ASN A 725 1.81 -7.59 -18.36
CA ASN A 725 1.27 -8.89 -18.00
C ASN A 725 1.38 -9.02 -16.47
N LEU A 726 0.48 -8.32 -15.79
CA LEU A 726 0.41 -8.17 -14.35
C LEU A 726 -0.57 -9.16 -13.78
N SER A 727 -0.11 -9.94 -12.80
CA SER A 727 -1.01 -10.76 -12.00
C SER A 727 -1.70 -9.90 -10.94
N GLU A 728 -3.01 -9.64 -11.11
CA GLU A 728 -3.75 -8.81 -10.15
C GLU A 728 -3.76 -9.40 -8.75
N GLY A 729 -3.83 -10.73 -8.63
CA GLY A 729 -3.80 -11.37 -7.32
C GLY A 729 -2.47 -11.16 -6.59
N VAL A 730 -1.34 -11.15 -7.30
CA VAL A 730 -0.03 -10.78 -6.72
C VAL A 730 -0.02 -9.30 -6.35
N TYR A 731 -0.47 -8.45 -7.27
CA TYR A 731 -0.49 -7.00 -7.09
C TYR A 731 -1.28 -6.58 -5.84
N PHE A 732 -2.52 -7.05 -5.69
CA PHE A 732 -3.35 -6.74 -4.53
C PHE A 732 -2.86 -7.39 -3.25
N SER A 733 -2.40 -8.65 -3.30
CA SER A 733 -1.85 -9.31 -2.11
C SER A 733 -0.63 -8.58 -1.55
N LEU A 734 0.19 -8.00 -2.42
CA LEU A 734 1.35 -7.21 -2.04
C LEU A 734 0.96 -5.83 -1.51
N LEU A 735 0.18 -5.06 -2.27
CA LEU A 735 -0.15 -3.69 -1.88
C LEU A 735 -1.03 -3.65 -0.62
N CYS A 736 -1.97 -4.59 -0.47
CA CYS A 736 -2.78 -4.66 0.75
C CYS A 736 -1.98 -5.11 1.97
N ALA A 737 -0.90 -5.89 1.79
CA ALA A 737 -0.04 -6.29 2.89
C ALA A 737 1.00 -5.23 3.26
N GLU A 738 1.55 -4.50 2.28
CA GLU A 738 2.76 -3.67 2.46
C GLU A 738 2.55 -2.17 2.27
N ALA A 739 1.57 -1.74 1.48
CA ALA A 739 1.38 -0.34 1.10
C ALA A 739 0.13 0.29 1.73
N ALA A 740 -1.04 -0.37 1.61
CA ALA A 740 -2.31 0.09 2.17
C ALA A 740 -2.26 0.35 3.68
N PRO A 741 -1.58 -0.46 4.52
CA PRO A 741 -1.50 -0.22 5.96
C PRO A 741 -0.72 1.05 6.35
N LEU A 742 -0.03 1.70 5.41
CA LEU A 742 0.85 2.84 5.68
C LEU A 742 0.14 4.20 5.57
N TYR A 743 -1.15 4.23 5.19
CA TYR A 743 -1.90 5.47 5.06
C TYR A 743 -3.39 5.26 5.33
N THR A 744 -4.09 6.37 5.59
CA THR A 744 -5.54 6.39 5.85
C THR A 744 -6.30 7.19 4.78
N ALA A 745 -7.63 7.05 4.74
CA ALA A 745 -8.48 7.90 3.90
C ALA A 745 -8.32 9.40 4.21
N GLU A 746 -8.06 9.77 5.47
CA GLU A 746 -7.77 11.15 5.85
C GLU A 746 -6.45 11.65 5.28
N ASP A 747 -5.44 10.78 5.18
CA ASP A 747 -4.17 11.12 4.56
C ASP A 747 -4.32 11.31 3.04
N VAL A 748 -5.18 10.52 2.37
CA VAL A 748 -5.56 10.74 0.96
C VAL A 748 -6.17 12.12 0.78
N GLN A 749 -7.12 12.50 1.64
CA GLN A 749 -7.72 13.83 1.61
C GLN A 749 -6.67 14.93 1.86
N ARG A 750 -5.75 14.74 2.81
CA ARG A 750 -4.68 15.70 3.10
C ARG A 750 -3.75 15.91 1.91
N VAL A 751 -3.46 14.87 1.13
CA VAL A 751 -2.67 14.99 -0.10
C VAL A 751 -3.48 15.71 -1.19
N ALA A 752 -4.77 15.37 -1.35
CA ALA A 752 -5.65 16.05 -2.30
C ALA A 752 -5.70 17.58 -2.03
N GLU A 753 -5.75 18.00 -0.76
CA GLU A 753 -5.73 19.42 -0.37
C GLU A 753 -4.42 20.16 -0.68
N ARG A 754 -3.31 19.44 -0.90
CA ARG A 754 -2.00 20.00 -1.27
C ARG A 754 -1.79 20.10 -2.77
N LEU A 755 -2.60 19.37 -3.54
CA LEU A 755 -2.57 19.40 -5.00
C LEU A 755 -3.53 20.48 -5.52
N PRO A 756 -3.31 21.02 -6.73
CA PRO A 756 -4.32 21.86 -7.37
C PRO A 756 -5.64 21.10 -7.50
N ALA A 757 -6.75 21.77 -7.20
CA ALA A 757 -8.08 21.17 -7.22
C ALA A 757 -8.42 20.49 -8.57
N GLN A 758 -7.84 21.01 -9.66
CA GLN A 758 -7.96 20.50 -11.02
C GLN A 758 -7.47 19.07 -11.22
N VAL A 759 -6.46 18.64 -10.46
CA VAL A 759 -5.79 17.32 -10.61
C VAL A 759 -5.84 16.49 -9.33
N ALA A 760 -6.28 17.07 -8.22
CA ALA A 760 -6.25 16.42 -6.91
C ALA A 760 -7.03 15.09 -6.89
N SER A 761 -8.23 15.05 -7.47
CA SER A 761 -9.08 13.85 -7.47
C SER A 761 -8.49 12.72 -8.31
N SER A 762 -8.04 13.02 -9.55
CA SER A 762 -7.46 12.00 -10.44
C SER A 762 -6.14 11.44 -9.88
N LEU A 763 -5.29 12.30 -9.33
CA LEU A 763 -4.00 11.88 -8.76
C LEU A 763 -4.14 11.06 -7.48
N THR A 764 -5.20 11.26 -6.70
CA THR A 764 -5.44 10.52 -5.45
C THR A 764 -6.36 9.31 -5.61
N ALA A 765 -6.97 9.14 -6.79
CA ALA A 765 -7.94 8.08 -7.07
C ALA A 765 -7.39 6.69 -6.77
N ALA A 766 -6.20 6.35 -7.27
CA ALA A 766 -5.59 5.04 -7.06
C ALA A 766 -5.36 4.72 -5.56
N ALA A 767 -4.98 5.71 -4.76
CA ALA A 767 -4.80 5.53 -3.32
C ALA A 767 -6.14 5.33 -2.59
N ALA A 768 -7.18 6.05 -3.00
CA ALA A 768 -8.54 5.87 -2.47
C ALA A 768 -9.13 4.51 -2.85
N GLU A 769 -9.00 4.12 -4.11
CA GLU A 769 -9.47 2.84 -4.66
C GLU A 769 -8.76 1.67 -3.97
N LEU A 770 -7.44 1.73 -3.79
CA LEU A 770 -6.70 0.69 -3.08
C LEU A 770 -7.22 0.50 -1.64
N GLY A 771 -7.63 1.57 -0.96
CA GLY A 771 -8.28 1.47 0.35
C GLY A 771 -9.54 0.60 0.31
N VAL A 772 -10.40 0.78 -0.70
CA VAL A 772 -11.61 -0.03 -0.90
C VAL A 772 -11.26 -1.47 -1.29
N VAL A 773 -10.29 -1.64 -2.18
CA VAL A 773 -9.81 -2.97 -2.61
C VAL A 773 -9.33 -3.78 -1.41
N CYS A 774 -8.58 -3.18 -0.48
CA CYS A 774 -7.99 -3.90 0.65
C CYS A 774 -8.95 -4.21 1.80
N GLU A 775 -10.14 -3.59 1.85
CA GLU A 775 -11.24 -4.04 2.70
C GLU A 775 -11.81 -5.40 2.23
N VAL A 776 -11.76 -5.64 0.92
CA VAL A 776 -12.20 -6.88 0.27
C VAL A 776 -11.09 -7.92 0.20
N TRP A 777 -9.91 -7.50 -0.25
CA TRP A 777 -8.75 -8.36 -0.49
C TRP A 777 -7.94 -8.55 0.80
N GLN A 778 -8.49 -9.38 1.69
CA GLN A 778 -7.95 -9.56 3.03
C GLN A 778 -6.65 -10.39 3.01
N VAL A 779 -5.55 -9.71 3.28
CA VAL A 779 -4.24 -10.32 3.53
C VAL A 779 -3.71 -9.82 4.86
N PRO A 780 -3.00 -10.66 5.64
CA PRO A 780 -2.38 -10.17 6.87
C PRO A 780 -1.42 -9.04 6.52
N ARG A 781 -1.31 -8.03 7.40
CA ARG A 781 -0.31 -6.98 7.22
C ARG A 781 1.08 -7.60 7.24
N ALA A 782 1.94 -7.16 6.32
CA ALA A 782 3.35 -7.49 6.39
C ALA A 782 3.94 -6.81 7.63
N ALA A 783 4.92 -7.45 8.26
CA ALA A 783 5.77 -6.74 9.21
C ALA A 783 6.39 -5.58 8.42
N ILE A 784 6.14 -4.35 8.86
CA ILE A 784 6.59 -3.16 8.16
C ILE A 784 8.12 -3.25 8.05
N SER A 785 8.64 -3.51 6.85
CA SER A 785 10.07 -3.52 6.58
C SER A 785 10.61 -2.09 6.48
N ASN A 786 10.33 -1.27 7.50
CA ASN A 786 10.94 0.06 7.66
C ASN A 786 12.36 -0.04 8.22
N ARG A 787 12.89 -1.26 8.36
CA ARG A 787 14.26 -1.47 8.78
C ARG A 787 15.16 -1.21 7.57
N ILE A 788 15.53 0.05 7.38
CA ILE A 788 16.66 0.39 6.52
C ILE A 788 17.90 -0.19 7.18
N VAL A 789 18.40 -1.31 6.67
CA VAL A 789 19.70 -1.84 7.07
C VAL A 789 20.74 -1.13 6.23
N GLN A 790 21.49 -0.19 6.81
CA GLN A 790 22.64 0.38 6.10
C GLN A 790 23.55 -0.77 5.65
N LEU A 791 23.65 -0.96 4.33
CA LEU A 791 24.56 -1.96 3.78
C LEU A 791 25.93 -1.32 3.69
N GLY A 792 26.94 -2.03 4.20
CA GLY A 792 28.33 -1.67 3.95
C GLY A 792 28.62 -1.67 2.45
N PHE A 793 29.83 -1.24 2.08
CA PHE A 793 30.20 -1.03 0.68
C PHE A 793 29.79 -2.20 -0.23
N MET A 794 28.87 -1.90 -1.14
CA MET A 794 28.40 -2.78 -2.21
C MET A 794 28.34 -1.94 -3.48
N PRO A 795 28.98 -2.38 -4.58
CA PRO A 795 28.86 -1.67 -5.84
C PRO A 795 27.40 -1.63 -6.29
N ALA A 796 26.83 -0.43 -6.29
CA ALA A 796 25.45 -0.21 -6.66
C ALA A 796 25.31 0.97 -7.61
N MET A 797 24.34 0.90 -8.51
CA MET A 797 23.97 2.00 -9.40
C MET A 797 22.46 2.19 -9.40
N ALA A 798 22.01 3.42 -9.21
CA ALA A 798 20.62 3.82 -9.38
C ALA A 798 20.47 4.68 -10.62
N VAL A 799 19.64 4.27 -11.58
CA VAL A 799 19.37 4.99 -12.84
C VAL A 799 17.94 5.50 -12.80
N VAL A 800 17.67 6.73 -13.23
CA VAL A 800 16.30 7.28 -13.22
C VAL A 800 16.16 8.44 -14.21
N GLY A 801 15.00 8.58 -14.83
CA GLY A 801 14.67 9.76 -15.63
C GLY A 801 14.42 10.99 -14.78
N THR A 802 14.94 12.16 -15.18
CA THR A 802 14.68 13.38 -14.41
C THR A 802 13.25 13.89 -14.52
N HIS A 803 12.50 13.46 -15.53
CA HIS A 803 11.07 13.78 -15.74
C HIS A 803 10.15 12.58 -15.49
N ASP A 804 10.67 11.52 -14.86
CA ASP A 804 9.90 10.33 -14.52
C ASP A 804 8.73 10.68 -13.59
N PRO A 805 7.46 10.50 -14.03
CA PRO A 805 6.28 10.78 -13.21
C PRO A 805 5.86 9.58 -12.34
N LEU A 806 6.43 8.39 -12.56
CA LEU A 806 6.05 7.15 -11.88
C LEU A 806 7.02 6.84 -10.75
N THR A 807 8.33 6.89 -10.99
CA THR A 807 9.36 6.64 -9.96
C THR A 807 10.34 7.83 -9.90
N PRO A 808 9.90 8.95 -9.30
CA PRO A 808 10.59 10.23 -9.42
C PRO A 808 12.00 10.22 -8.80
N VAL A 809 12.87 11.12 -9.25
CA VAL A 809 14.30 11.17 -8.83
C VAL A 809 14.54 11.15 -7.32
N PHE A 810 13.63 11.71 -6.53
CA PHE A 810 13.79 11.70 -5.06
C PHE A 810 13.69 10.28 -4.47
N TRP A 811 12.95 9.37 -5.11
CA TRP A 811 12.96 7.95 -4.78
C TRP A 811 14.28 7.29 -5.12
N ALA A 812 14.84 7.56 -6.30
CA ALA A 812 16.17 7.07 -6.64
C ALA A 812 17.25 7.56 -5.66
N ARG A 813 17.14 8.81 -5.19
CA ARG A 813 18.00 9.33 -4.12
C ARG A 813 17.83 8.57 -2.81
N ARG A 814 16.59 8.30 -2.40
CA ARG A 814 16.29 7.52 -1.18
C ARG A 814 16.83 6.09 -1.30
N ALA A 815 16.56 5.41 -2.41
CA ALA A 815 17.04 4.05 -2.66
C ALA A 815 18.59 3.97 -2.67
N ALA A 816 19.27 5.00 -3.17
CA ALA A 816 20.73 5.06 -3.16
C ALA A 816 21.34 5.52 -1.82
N ALA A 817 20.59 6.24 -0.97
CA ALA A 817 21.10 6.79 0.29
C ALA A 817 21.47 5.72 1.33
N ASP A 818 20.90 4.52 1.19
CA ASP A 818 21.08 3.40 2.11
C ASP A 818 22.15 2.39 1.65
N LEU A 819 22.95 2.79 0.66
CA LEU A 819 24.00 2.01 0.01
C LEU A 819 25.32 2.80 0.03
N ASP A 820 26.28 2.33 0.80
CA ASP A 820 27.63 2.90 0.83
C ASP A 820 28.29 2.82 -0.55
N GLY A 821 28.51 3.97 -1.19
CA GLY A 821 29.21 4.07 -2.48
C GLY A 821 28.34 3.92 -3.73
N ALA A 822 27.00 3.99 -3.61
CA ALA A 822 26.11 3.90 -4.75
C ALA A 822 26.27 5.06 -5.76
N TYR A 823 26.27 4.73 -7.05
CA TYR A 823 26.26 5.70 -8.14
C TYR A 823 24.83 6.08 -8.54
N LEU A 824 24.41 7.28 -8.19
CA LEU A 824 23.16 7.85 -8.72
C LEU A 824 23.38 8.43 -10.12
N ARG A 825 22.55 8.05 -11.10
CA ARG A 825 22.59 8.49 -12.50
C ARG A 825 21.23 9.01 -12.96
N PRO A 826 20.88 10.27 -12.62
CA PRO A 826 19.70 10.92 -13.17
C PRO A 826 19.94 11.26 -14.64
N LEU A 827 19.06 10.81 -15.52
CA LEU A 827 19.08 11.04 -16.96
C LEU A 827 18.28 12.32 -17.27
N ALA A 828 19.00 13.39 -17.55
CA ALA A 828 18.41 14.70 -17.83
C ALA A 828 17.45 14.64 -19.04
N GLY A 829 16.22 15.10 -18.86
CA GLY A 829 15.17 15.08 -19.88
C GLY A 829 14.39 13.75 -20.01
N ALA A 830 14.90 12.63 -19.49
CA ALA A 830 14.25 11.34 -19.69
C ALA A 830 13.01 11.14 -18.81
N GLY A 831 12.02 10.45 -19.38
CA GLY A 831 10.83 9.94 -18.69
C GLY A 831 11.07 8.59 -18.00
N HIS A 832 10.00 7.81 -17.87
CA HIS A 832 10.01 6.49 -17.27
C HIS A 832 10.42 5.38 -18.25
N THR A 833 9.93 5.34 -19.50
CA THR A 833 10.17 4.21 -20.43
C THR A 833 11.60 4.17 -20.99
N LEU A 834 12.40 5.22 -20.77
CA LEU A 834 13.80 5.34 -21.21
C LEU A 834 14.04 4.94 -22.68
N THR A 835 13.17 5.38 -23.59
CA THR A 835 13.27 5.15 -25.04
C THR A 835 14.47 5.89 -25.65
N ASP A 836 14.79 5.63 -26.93
CA ASP A 836 15.89 6.34 -27.60
C ASP A 836 15.71 7.87 -27.56
N PRO A 837 16.80 8.64 -27.33
CA PRO A 837 18.21 8.23 -27.28
C PRO A 837 18.70 7.72 -25.91
N TYR A 838 17.81 7.61 -24.92
CA TYR A 838 18.17 7.22 -23.55
C TYR A 838 18.48 5.73 -23.43
N ALA A 839 17.76 4.86 -24.15
CA ALA A 839 17.94 3.40 -24.13
C ALA A 839 19.40 2.99 -24.39
N ALA A 840 19.97 3.45 -25.50
CA ALA A 840 21.37 3.18 -25.83
C ALA A 840 22.35 3.69 -24.76
N CYS A 841 22.06 4.84 -24.15
CA CYS A 841 22.93 5.40 -23.13
C CYS A 841 22.85 4.67 -21.80
N VAL A 842 21.66 4.19 -21.43
CA VAL A 842 21.45 3.33 -20.25
C VAL A 842 22.22 2.03 -20.43
N GLU A 843 22.19 1.45 -21.61
CA GLU A 843 22.94 0.23 -21.92
C GLU A 843 24.46 0.44 -21.80
N GLU A 844 25.00 1.54 -22.34
CA GLU A 844 26.41 1.92 -22.15
C GLU A 844 26.76 2.11 -20.66
N LEU A 845 25.86 2.73 -19.88
CA LEU A 845 26.04 2.93 -18.43
C LEU A 845 26.08 1.59 -17.70
N LEU A 846 25.16 0.69 -18.00
CA LEU A 846 25.06 -0.65 -17.40
C LEU A 846 26.28 -1.49 -17.74
N ALA A 847 26.67 -1.55 -19.01
CA ALA A 847 27.85 -2.30 -19.45
C ALA A 847 29.13 -1.79 -18.77
N ALA A 848 29.30 -0.47 -18.68
CA ALA A 848 30.44 0.13 -17.99
C ALA A 848 30.46 -0.18 -16.49
N PHE A 849 29.29 -0.15 -15.84
CA PHE A 849 29.16 -0.45 -14.42
C PHE A 849 29.41 -1.93 -14.11
N LEU A 850 28.79 -2.85 -14.85
CA LEU A 850 28.94 -4.29 -14.63
C LEU A 850 30.38 -4.78 -14.85
N SER A 851 31.09 -4.15 -15.80
CA SER A 851 32.50 -4.44 -16.10
C SER A 851 33.47 -3.87 -15.06
N HIS A 852 33.18 -2.66 -14.55
CA HIS A 852 34.04 -1.93 -13.61
C HIS A 852 33.23 -1.35 -12.44
N PRO A 853 32.67 -2.22 -11.57
CA PRO A 853 31.74 -1.79 -10.53
C PRO A 853 32.37 -0.90 -9.46
N GLU A 854 33.70 -0.94 -9.32
CA GLU A 854 34.47 -0.10 -8.42
C GLU A 854 34.65 1.35 -8.93
N ARG A 855 34.18 1.66 -10.14
CA ARG A 855 34.33 2.98 -10.77
C ARG A 855 32.99 3.57 -11.18
N ALA A 856 32.87 4.88 -10.99
CA ALA A 856 31.71 5.64 -11.43
C ALA A 856 31.55 5.52 -12.96
N PRO A 857 30.46 4.92 -13.49
CA PRO A 857 30.23 4.84 -14.92
C PRO A 857 29.94 6.26 -15.44
N ASN A 858 30.70 6.73 -16.43
CA ASN A 858 30.57 8.09 -16.99
C ASN A 858 30.82 8.11 -18.51
N PRO A 859 30.00 7.38 -19.29
CA PRO A 859 30.11 7.34 -20.74
C PRO A 859 29.85 8.72 -21.38
N ALA A 860 30.29 8.89 -22.62
CA ALA A 860 30.13 10.14 -23.35
C ALA A 860 28.66 10.49 -23.59
N CYS A 861 27.79 9.48 -23.79
CA CYS A 861 26.36 9.65 -23.95
C CYS A 861 25.74 10.39 -22.75
N TYR A 862 26.06 9.96 -21.52
CA TYR A 862 25.46 10.47 -20.29
C TYR A 862 25.75 11.97 -20.10
N ARG A 863 26.99 12.38 -20.40
CA ARG A 863 27.41 13.78 -20.30
C ARG A 863 26.73 14.71 -21.30
N ARG A 864 26.13 14.17 -22.37
CA ARG A 864 25.45 14.94 -23.43
C ARG A 864 23.94 15.05 -23.22
N LEU A 865 23.35 14.22 -22.37
CA LEU A 865 21.91 14.26 -22.10
C LEU A 865 21.48 15.61 -21.50
N ARG A 866 20.49 16.26 -22.10
CA ARG A 866 19.90 17.51 -21.64
C ARG A 866 18.39 17.44 -21.90
N PRO A 867 17.55 18.15 -21.12
CA PRO A 867 16.16 18.33 -21.49
C PRO A 867 16.07 19.00 -22.87
N THR A 868 15.23 18.46 -23.73
CA THR A 868 14.88 19.01 -25.04
C THR A 868 13.42 19.43 -25.00
N PHE A 869 13.09 20.51 -25.71
CA PHE A 869 11.73 21.02 -25.81
C PHE A 869 11.41 21.40 -27.25
N VAL A 870 10.21 21.06 -27.71
CA VAL A 870 9.70 21.56 -28.99
C VAL A 870 9.44 23.05 -28.85
N THR A 871 10.12 23.89 -29.63
CA THR A 871 9.88 25.34 -29.70
C THR A 871 9.42 25.75 -31.10
N PRO A 872 8.69 26.87 -31.26
CA PRO A 872 8.39 27.40 -32.59
C PRO A 872 9.70 27.80 -33.29
N GLU A 873 9.79 27.57 -34.61
CA GLU A 873 10.95 27.97 -35.43
C GLU A 873 11.14 29.49 -35.52
#